data_AF-A0A3N7FRW7-F1
#
_entry.id   AF-A0A3N7FRW7-F1
#
_cell.length_a   1.000
_cell.length_b   1.000
_cell.length_c   1.000
_cell.angle_alpha   90.00
_cell.angle_beta   90.00
_cell.angle_gamma   90.00
#
_symmetry.space_group_name_H-M   'P 1'
#
loop_
_entity.id
_entity.type
_entity.pdbx_description
1 polymer ?
#
loop_
_entity_poly.entity_id
_entity_poly.type
_entity_poly.pdbx_seq_one_letter_code
_entity_poly.pdbx_strand_id
1 'polypeptide(L)'
;MRWALLRQESKFADWQRVRMQETSKEIPAGSLPRSLDVIVRHDIVEKARAGDTVIFTGTVVVVPDILALASPGERAECRRESSQLKNSAVGGEGVRGLRALGVRDLSYRLAFIANSVQVCDGRRDTDIRNRKKAVDEDDNQEFTTEELDEIQRMRNTPDFFNKIVDSIAPTVFGHQDIKRAILLMLLGGVHKFTHEGINLRGDINVCIVGDPSCAKSQFLKYASGIVPRSVYTSGKSSSAAGLTASVAKEPETGEFCIEAGALMLADNGICCIDEFDKMDIRDQVAIHEAMEQQTISITKAGIQATLNARTSILAAANPAGGRYDKSKPLKYNVALPPAILSRFDLVYVMIDDPDDQTDYHIAHHIVRVHQKREEALSPAFTTAQIKRYITYAKTLKPKLNSEARKLLVDSYVALRKGDTTPGSRVAYRMTVRQLEALIRLSEAIARSHLETQVQPRHVRVAVKLLKTSIISVESSEIDLSEFQEAYGDGGDGGNDGPSQGDAQPSNADANPVSENTENGAASASRQGKKLVISEEYFQRVTQALVMRLRQHEEAVMRDGTGLAGMRQGELIRWYVDQQNQKNSYSSLEEAKNEASKIKAIIESLIRREGFLIVVDDGSRPEAEGDGARQSSSRDDRILVVAPNYLVE
;
A
#
# COMPACT_ATOMS: atom_id res chain seq x y z
N MET A 1 -53.23 4.99 -51.28
CA MET A 1 -53.13 3.67 -50.62
C MET A 1 -52.39 3.85 -49.31
N ARG A 2 -53.04 3.60 -48.17
CA ARG A 2 -52.36 3.55 -46.87
C ARG A 2 -52.04 2.09 -46.59
N TRP A 3 -50.76 1.77 -46.59
CA TRP A 3 -50.28 0.45 -46.19
C TRP A 3 -50.37 0.32 -44.68
N ALA A 4 -50.98 -0.76 -44.19
CA ALA A 4 -51.02 -1.07 -42.77
C ALA A 4 -49.87 -2.04 -42.44
N LEU A 5 -49.10 -1.73 -41.40
CA LEU A 5 -47.97 -2.55 -40.96
C LEU A 5 -48.48 -3.79 -40.22
N LEU A 6 -48.28 -4.98 -40.79
CA LEU A 6 -48.55 -6.26 -40.12
C LEU A 6 -47.37 -6.65 -39.22
N ARG A 7 -47.44 -6.27 -37.95
CA ARG A 7 -46.38 -6.55 -36.97
C ARG A 7 -46.14 -8.05 -36.76
N GLN A 8 -47.18 -8.88 -36.85
CA GLN A 8 -47.10 -10.32 -36.56
C GLN A 8 -46.31 -11.13 -37.61
N GLU A 9 -46.34 -10.69 -38.87
CA GLU A 9 -45.60 -11.34 -39.98
C GLU A 9 -44.24 -10.70 -40.23
N SER A 10 -43.91 -9.63 -39.49
CA SER A 10 -42.66 -8.90 -39.64
C SER A 10 -41.53 -9.61 -38.90
N LYS A 11 -40.35 -9.66 -39.52
CA LYS A 11 -39.12 -10.12 -38.87
C LYS A 11 -38.48 -8.96 -38.13
N PHE A 12 -38.33 -9.10 -36.81
CA PHE A 12 -37.60 -8.14 -35.98
C PHE A 12 -36.20 -8.68 -35.68
N ALA A 13 -35.23 -7.78 -35.58
CA ALA A 13 -33.87 -8.09 -35.19
C ALA A 13 -33.40 -7.05 -34.18
N ASP A 14 -32.73 -7.53 -33.14
CA ASP A 14 -32.11 -6.66 -32.15
C ASP A 14 -30.91 -5.95 -32.76
N TRP A 15 -30.75 -4.69 -32.40
CA TRP A 15 -29.62 -3.88 -32.81
C TRP A 15 -29.21 -2.96 -31.69
N GLN A 16 -27.93 -2.61 -31.68
CA GLN A 16 -27.33 -1.71 -30.70
C GLN A 16 -26.45 -0.70 -31.44
N ARG A 17 -26.49 0.56 -31.01
CA ARG A 17 -25.54 1.58 -31.44
C ARG A 17 -24.50 1.75 -30.35
N VAL A 18 -23.24 1.61 -30.72
CA VAL A 18 -22.08 1.80 -29.85
C VAL A 18 -21.23 2.90 -30.45
N ARG A 19 -20.82 3.88 -29.64
CA ARG A 19 -19.84 4.88 -30.07
C ARG A 19 -18.45 4.37 -29.74
N MET A 20 -17.64 4.13 -30.76
CA MET A 20 -16.25 3.72 -30.62
C MET A 20 -15.34 4.94 -30.65
N GLN A 21 -14.26 4.90 -29.88
CA GLN A 21 -13.21 5.91 -29.87
C GLN A 21 -11.89 5.27 -30.31
N GLU A 22 -11.05 6.03 -31.03
CA GLU A 22 -9.71 5.58 -31.41
C GLU A 22 -8.87 5.18 -30.19
N THR A 23 -8.09 4.10 -30.34
CA THR A 23 -7.22 3.60 -29.28
C THR A 23 -6.05 4.56 -29.04
N SER A 24 -5.71 4.85 -27.79
CA SER A 24 -4.65 5.81 -27.43
C SER A 24 -3.26 5.51 -28.03
N LYS A 25 -3.00 4.27 -28.45
CA LYS A 25 -1.74 3.84 -29.09
C LYS A 25 -1.63 4.29 -30.56
N GLU A 26 -2.76 4.51 -31.22
CA GLU A 26 -2.84 4.81 -32.66
C GLU A 26 -3.08 6.30 -32.93
N ILE A 27 -3.32 7.10 -31.88
CA ILE A 27 -3.57 8.54 -32.01
C ILE A 27 -2.27 9.24 -32.43
N PRO A 28 -2.26 9.98 -33.57
CA PRO A 28 -1.11 10.78 -33.95
C PRO A 28 -0.91 11.93 -32.97
N ALA A 29 0.36 12.22 -32.64
CA ALA A 29 0.71 13.26 -31.67
C ALA A 29 0.07 14.61 -32.02
N GLY A 30 -0.66 15.18 -31.06
CA GLY A 30 -1.32 16.49 -31.21
C GLY A 30 -2.74 16.47 -31.79
N SER A 31 -3.31 15.29 -32.10
CA SER A 31 -4.70 15.19 -32.56
C SER A 31 -5.66 14.77 -31.44
N LEU A 32 -6.90 15.27 -31.50
CA LEU A 32 -7.99 14.78 -30.64
C LEU A 32 -8.46 13.40 -31.14
N PRO A 33 -8.78 12.47 -30.23
CA PRO A 33 -9.28 11.15 -30.60
C PRO A 33 -10.58 11.29 -31.38
N ARG A 34 -10.66 10.64 -32.54
CA ARG A 34 -11.90 10.61 -33.32
C ARG A 34 -12.84 9.56 -32.75
N SER A 35 -14.13 9.79 -32.93
CA SER A 35 -15.17 8.83 -32.56
C SER A 35 -16.00 8.46 -33.79
N LEU A 36 -16.48 7.23 -33.81
CA LEU A 36 -17.30 6.70 -34.89
C LEU A 36 -18.45 5.88 -34.33
N ASP A 37 -19.63 6.07 -34.88
CA ASP A 37 -20.82 5.29 -34.51
C ASP A 37 -20.81 3.93 -35.21
N VAL A 38 -20.76 2.87 -34.41
CA VAL A 38 -20.81 1.47 -34.84
C VAL A 38 -22.20 0.91 -34.54
N ILE A 39 -22.80 0.25 -35.53
CA ILE A 39 -24.08 -0.44 -35.43
C ILE A 39 -23.79 -1.94 -35.37
N VAL A 40 -24.26 -2.56 -34.29
CA VAL A 40 -24.13 -3.99 -34.03
C VAL A 40 -25.52 -4.62 -34.11
N ARG A 41 -25.65 -5.83 -34.67
CA ARG A 41 -26.93 -6.51 -34.88
C ARG A 41 -26.89 -7.97 -34.42
N HIS A 42 -28.06 -8.54 -34.16
CA HIS A 42 -28.26 -9.96 -33.83
C HIS A 42 -27.44 -10.39 -32.61
N ASP A 43 -26.73 -11.52 -32.69
CA ASP A 43 -26.00 -12.14 -31.58
C ASP A 43 -24.77 -11.35 -31.10
N ILE A 44 -24.38 -10.30 -31.83
CA ILE A 44 -23.22 -9.49 -31.49
C ILE A 44 -23.61 -8.38 -30.49
N VAL A 45 -24.90 -8.13 -30.32
CA VAL A 45 -25.45 -7.18 -29.33
C VAL A 45 -24.96 -7.58 -27.93
N GLU A 46 -24.60 -6.59 -27.12
CA GLU A 46 -24.05 -6.74 -25.75
C GLU A 46 -22.68 -7.43 -25.63
N LYS A 47 -22.04 -7.87 -26.72
CA LYS A 47 -20.67 -8.44 -26.65
C LYS A 47 -19.62 -7.38 -26.34
N ALA A 48 -19.80 -6.14 -26.82
CA ALA A 48 -18.92 -5.02 -26.51
C ALA A 48 -19.42 -4.24 -25.29
N ARG A 49 -18.52 -3.95 -24.33
CA ARG A 49 -18.82 -3.14 -23.13
C ARG A 49 -18.03 -1.84 -23.14
N ALA A 50 -18.52 -0.85 -22.41
CA ALA A 50 -17.79 0.40 -22.20
C ALA A 50 -16.44 0.14 -21.52
N GLY A 51 -15.38 0.72 -22.08
CA GLY A 51 -14.00 0.58 -21.58
C GLY A 51 -13.20 -0.61 -22.13
N ASP A 52 -13.83 -1.53 -22.87
CA ASP A 52 -13.13 -2.64 -23.49
C ASP A 52 -12.46 -2.21 -24.81
N THR A 53 -11.28 -2.77 -25.09
CA THR A 53 -10.64 -2.66 -26.39
C THR A 53 -11.14 -3.76 -27.30
N VAL A 54 -11.83 -3.37 -28.37
CA VAL A 54 -12.52 -4.29 -29.28
C VAL A 54 -12.12 -4.02 -30.72
N ILE A 55 -11.92 -5.09 -31.50
CA ILE A 55 -11.80 -5.04 -32.95
C ILE A 55 -13.17 -5.36 -33.54
N PHE A 56 -13.75 -4.38 -34.22
CA PHE A 56 -14.94 -4.58 -35.03
C PHE A 56 -14.52 -4.89 -36.47
N THR A 57 -15.07 -5.97 -37.04
CA THR A 57 -14.95 -6.25 -38.47
C THR A 57 -16.31 -6.02 -39.12
N GLY A 58 -16.35 -5.24 -40.21
CA GLY A 58 -17.61 -4.75 -40.74
C GLY A 58 -17.46 -3.95 -42.03
N THR A 59 -18.51 -3.21 -42.36
CA THR A 59 -18.60 -2.40 -43.58
C THR A 59 -19.00 -0.97 -43.23
N VAL A 60 -18.33 0.00 -43.83
CA VAL A 60 -18.71 1.42 -43.73
C VAL A 60 -19.93 1.64 -44.61
N VAL A 61 -21.00 2.21 -44.04
CA VAL A 61 -22.26 2.48 -44.71
C VAL A 61 -22.60 3.97 -44.55
N VAL A 62 -23.20 4.52 -45.59
CA VAL A 62 -23.72 5.88 -45.58
C VAL A 62 -25.17 5.84 -45.10
N VAL A 63 -25.46 6.50 -43.98
CA VAL A 63 -26.80 6.60 -43.41
C VAL A 63 -27.35 8.00 -43.66
N PRO A 64 -28.52 8.15 -44.32
CA PRO A 64 -29.13 9.47 -44.47
C PRO A 64 -29.63 9.97 -43.11
N ASP A 65 -29.39 11.26 -42.82
CA ASP A 65 -29.92 11.87 -41.62
C ASP A 65 -31.42 12.18 -41.81
N ILE A 66 -32.26 11.45 -41.08
CA ILE A 66 -33.71 11.55 -41.17
C ILE A 66 -34.21 12.92 -40.65
N LEU A 67 -33.45 13.54 -39.74
CA LEU A 67 -33.78 14.87 -39.22
C LEU A 67 -33.49 15.95 -40.27
N ALA A 68 -32.37 15.84 -40.98
CA ALA A 68 -32.05 16.74 -42.09
C ALA A 68 -32.95 16.52 -43.31
N LEU A 69 -33.44 15.28 -43.52
CA LEU A 69 -34.49 14.97 -44.50
C LEU A 69 -35.84 15.65 -44.18
N ALA A 70 -36.07 16.06 -42.94
CA ALA A 70 -37.28 16.80 -42.55
C ALA A 70 -37.14 18.32 -42.75
N SER A 71 -35.91 18.84 -42.85
CA SER A 71 -35.63 20.25 -43.16
C SER A 71 -35.60 20.51 -44.68
N PRO A 72 -36.32 21.52 -45.20
CA PRO A 72 -36.27 21.89 -46.61
C PRO A 72 -34.90 22.52 -46.95
N GLY A 73 -34.19 21.94 -47.92
CA GLY A 73 -32.83 22.33 -48.32
C GLY A 73 -32.68 22.62 -49.81
N GLU A 74 -31.52 23.14 -50.22
CA GLU A 74 -31.24 23.68 -51.57
C GLU A 74 -30.50 22.66 -52.47
N ARG A 75 -30.70 22.75 -53.79
CA ARG A 75 -30.52 21.66 -54.77
C ARG A 75 -29.07 21.14 -54.97
N ALA A 76 -28.97 19.84 -55.25
CA ALA A 76 -27.96 19.27 -56.16
C ALA A 76 -28.61 18.26 -57.12
N GLU A 77 -28.66 18.59 -58.43
CA GLU A 77 -29.13 17.67 -59.48
C GLU A 77 -27.96 17.03 -60.22
N CYS A 78 -27.99 15.70 -60.41
CA CYS A 78 -27.13 15.01 -61.37
C CYS A 78 -27.72 15.13 -62.77
N ARG A 79 -27.16 16.05 -63.57
CA ARG A 79 -27.47 16.17 -65.01
C ARG A 79 -26.84 15.00 -65.77
N ARG A 80 -27.65 14.03 -66.21
CA ARG A 80 -27.25 13.10 -67.28
C ARG A 80 -27.39 13.82 -68.61
N GLU A 81 -26.28 14.26 -69.20
CA GLU A 81 -26.28 14.63 -70.60
C GLU A 81 -26.43 13.37 -71.45
N SER A 82 -27.54 13.29 -72.18
CA SER A 82 -27.66 12.41 -73.33
C SER A 82 -27.87 13.26 -74.58
N SER A 83 -27.28 12.76 -75.66
CA SER A 83 -26.94 13.40 -76.92
C SER A 83 -28.11 14.08 -77.64
N GLN A 84 -27.80 15.28 -78.13
CA GLN A 84 -28.29 15.92 -79.37
C GLN A 84 -29.58 15.37 -80.00
N LEU A 85 -30.61 16.22 -80.04
CA LEU A 85 -31.31 16.59 -81.28
C LEU A 85 -32.11 17.88 -81.08
N LYS A 86 -31.93 18.81 -82.03
CA LYS A 86 -32.49 20.17 -82.07
C LYS A 86 -33.87 20.20 -82.74
N ASN A 87 -34.58 21.30 -82.46
CA ASN A 87 -35.73 21.91 -83.14
C ASN A 87 -37.13 21.46 -82.71
N SER A 88 -37.87 22.35 -82.04
CA SER A 88 -38.83 23.28 -82.69
C SER A 88 -39.57 24.09 -81.63
N ALA A 89 -39.67 25.40 -81.83
CA ALA A 89 -40.42 26.31 -80.97
C ALA A 89 -41.93 26.21 -81.23
N VAL A 90 -42.72 25.90 -80.20
CA VAL A 90 -44.13 26.35 -80.05
C VAL A 90 -44.41 26.44 -78.54
N GLY A 91 -44.92 27.59 -78.10
CA GLY A 91 -45.35 27.81 -76.73
C GLY A 91 -46.41 26.81 -76.29
N GLY A 92 -46.19 26.22 -75.13
CA GLY A 92 -47.10 25.26 -74.51
C GLY A 92 -46.67 25.07 -73.06
N GLU A 93 -47.22 25.91 -72.20
CA GLU A 93 -47.49 25.69 -70.78
C GLU A 93 -46.77 24.47 -70.18
N GLY A 94 -45.56 24.69 -69.64
CA GLY A 94 -44.85 23.68 -68.88
C GLY A 94 -45.73 23.17 -67.75
N VAL A 95 -45.96 21.86 -67.72
CA VAL A 95 -46.74 21.16 -66.70
C VAL A 95 -46.25 21.58 -65.31
N ARG A 96 -47.00 22.46 -64.65
CA ARG A 96 -46.78 22.90 -63.26
C ARG A 96 -47.17 21.80 -62.26
N GLY A 97 -46.68 20.57 -62.48
CA GLY A 97 -47.11 19.37 -61.78
C GLY A 97 -46.10 18.75 -60.82
N LEU A 98 -44.91 19.34 -60.63
CA LEU A 98 -43.87 18.79 -59.73
C LEU A 98 -43.46 19.71 -58.57
N ARG A 99 -44.23 20.77 -58.29
CA ARG A 99 -43.99 21.65 -57.11
C ARG A 99 -44.39 21.04 -55.76
N ALA A 100 -44.97 19.84 -55.73
CA ALA A 100 -45.47 19.20 -54.51
C ALA A 100 -44.48 18.21 -53.85
N LEU A 101 -43.30 17.99 -54.44
CA LEU A 101 -42.25 17.17 -53.82
C LEU A 101 -41.15 18.11 -53.34
N GLY A 102 -41.21 18.44 -52.05
CA GLY A 102 -40.23 19.29 -51.38
C GLY A 102 -38.81 18.77 -51.61
N VAL A 103 -37.94 19.68 -52.03
CA VAL A 103 -36.49 19.46 -52.11
C VAL A 103 -36.00 19.29 -50.67
N ARG A 104 -35.34 18.16 -50.40
CA ARG A 104 -34.78 17.83 -49.09
C ARG A 104 -33.27 17.79 -49.24
N ASP A 105 -32.55 18.52 -48.40
CA ASP A 105 -31.11 18.35 -48.32
C ASP A 105 -30.84 16.93 -47.81
N LEU A 106 -30.16 16.14 -48.63
CA LEU A 106 -29.74 14.79 -48.28
C LEU A 106 -28.40 14.91 -47.57
N SER A 107 -28.43 15.25 -46.28
CA SER A 107 -27.23 15.11 -45.46
C SER A 107 -27.02 13.63 -45.14
N TYR A 108 -25.81 13.17 -45.38
CA TYR A 108 -25.40 11.80 -45.17
C TYR A 108 -24.35 11.77 -44.07
N ARG A 109 -24.51 10.84 -43.13
CA ARG A 109 -23.49 10.53 -42.13
C ARG A 109 -22.87 9.17 -42.41
N LEU A 110 -21.57 9.06 -42.17
CA LEU A 110 -20.90 7.76 -42.19
C LEU A 110 -21.23 7.02 -40.89
N ALA A 111 -21.63 5.76 -41.02
CA ALA A 111 -21.80 4.83 -39.91
C ALA A 111 -21.10 3.52 -40.26
N PHE A 112 -20.61 2.79 -39.25
CA PHE A 112 -19.99 1.49 -39.47
C PHE A 112 -20.94 0.39 -39.03
N ILE A 113 -21.22 -0.59 -39.88
CA ILE A 113 -22.01 -1.76 -39.50
C ILE A 113 -21.04 -2.91 -39.22
N ALA A 114 -21.02 -3.38 -37.98
CA ALA A 114 -20.17 -4.49 -37.55
C ALA A 114 -20.87 -5.84 -37.74
N ASN A 115 -20.15 -6.76 -38.37
CA ASN A 115 -20.56 -8.16 -38.58
C ASN A 115 -19.81 -9.13 -37.64
N SER A 116 -18.74 -8.68 -36.99
CA SER A 116 -18.02 -9.45 -35.98
C SER A 116 -17.39 -8.52 -34.95
N VAL A 117 -17.34 -8.98 -33.70
CA VAL A 117 -16.69 -8.30 -32.56
C VAL A 117 -15.71 -9.28 -31.95
N GLN A 118 -14.45 -8.85 -31.84
CA GLN A 118 -13.42 -9.54 -31.09
C GLN A 118 -12.91 -8.62 -29.99
N VAL A 119 -12.92 -9.09 -28.75
CA VAL A 119 -12.33 -8.36 -27.63
C VAL A 119 -10.83 -8.65 -27.62
N CYS A 120 -9.99 -7.61 -27.70
CA CYS A 120 -8.53 -7.74 -27.78
C CYS A 120 -7.89 -8.04 -26.43
N ASP A 121 -8.54 -7.61 -25.36
CA ASP A 121 -8.10 -7.92 -24.01
C ASP A 121 -8.29 -9.43 -23.82
N GLY A 122 -7.25 -10.16 -23.41
CA GLY A 122 -7.19 -11.64 -23.29
C GLY A 122 -8.16 -12.26 -22.28
N ARG A 123 -9.25 -11.55 -21.96
CA ARG A 123 -10.48 -12.04 -21.36
C ARG A 123 -11.04 -13.11 -22.29
N ARG A 124 -10.67 -14.37 -22.05
CA ARG A 124 -11.41 -15.50 -22.60
C ARG A 124 -12.88 -15.34 -22.22
N ASP A 125 -13.71 -15.53 -23.22
CA ASP A 125 -15.15 -15.33 -23.25
C ASP A 125 -15.83 -16.01 -22.05
N THR A 126 -16.39 -15.21 -21.13
CA THR A 126 -17.39 -15.74 -20.18
C THR A 126 -18.73 -15.28 -20.68
N ASP A 127 -19.31 -16.10 -21.55
CA ASP A 127 -20.65 -15.94 -22.08
C ASP A 127 -21.66 -15.72 -20.94
N ILE A 128 -22.19 -14.49 -20.84
CA ILE A 128 -23.11 -14.08 -19.78
C ILE A 128 -24.41 -14.90 -19.82
N ARG A 129 -24.81 -15.37 -21.01
CA ARG A 129 -26.03 -16.17 -21.22
C ARG A 129 -25.92 -17.58 -20.63
N ASN A 130 -24.73 -18.10 -20.37
CA ASN A 130 -24.56 -19.45 -19.84
C ASN A 130 -24.56 -19.52 -18.28
N ARG A 131 -24.78 -18.40 -17.59
CA ARG A 131 -24.77 -18.33 -16.11
C ARG A 131 -25.90 -19.15 -15.45
N LYS A 132 -26.93 -19.60 -16.17
CA LYS A 132 -28.06 -20.36 -15.58
C LYS A 132 -27.81 -21.86 -15.38
N LYS A 133 -26.65 -22.40 -15.78
CA LYS A 133 -26.29 -23.82 -15.54
C LYS A 133 -25.03 -24.06 -14.70
N ALA A 134 -24.35 -23.01 -14.26
CA ALA A 134 -23.04 -23.11 -13.59
C ALA A 134 -23.13 -22.72 -12.10
N VAL A 135 -23.94 -23.43 -11.32
CA VAL A 135 -23.93 -23.23 -9.85
C VAL A 135 -23.04 -24.25 -9.14
N ASP A 136 -22.67 -25.39 -9.76
CA ASP A 136 -21.91 -26.43 -9.05
C ASP A 136 -20.77 -27.12 -9.82
N GLU A 137 -20.42 -26.70 -11.05
CA GLU A 137 -19.28 -27.31 -11.79
C GLU A 137 -18.31 -26.25 -12.32
N ASP A 138 -17.20 -26.13 -11.58
CA ASP A 138 -15.86 -25.71 -11.98
C ASP A 138 -15.59 -24.29 -12.53
N ASP A 139 -15.09 -23.44 -11.62
CA ASP A 139 -14.12 -22.35 -11.92
C ASP A 139 -12.73 -22.91 -12.33
N ASN A 140 -12.65 -24.12 -12.90
CA ASN A 140 -11.45 -24.58 -13.58
C ASN A 140 -11.47 -23.99 -14.98
N GLN A 141 -10.88 -22.80 -15.11
CA GLN A 141 -10.35 -22.37 -16.41
C GLN A 141 -9.64 -23.57 -17.04
N GLU A 142 -10.03 -23.94 -18.27
CA GLU A 142 -9.35 -24.97 -19.07
C GLU A 142 -7.91 -24.49 -19.34
N PHE A 143 -7.04 -24.69 -18.36
CA PHE A 143 -5.61 -24.54 -18.50
C PHE A 143 -5.12 -25.70 -19.33
N THR A 144 -4.27 -25.41 -20.30
CA THR A 144 -3.62 -26.46 -21.06
C THR A 144 -2.71 -27.27 -20.14
N THR A 145 -2.55 -28.56 -20.42
CA THR A 145 -1.67 -29.44 -19.62
C THR A 145 -0.22 -28.92 -19.61
N GLU A 146 0.21 -28.28 -20.69
CA GLU A 146 1.53 -27.63 -20.78
C GLU A 146 1.68 -26.44 -19.81
N GLU A 147 0.65 -25.60 -19.68
CA GLU A 147 0.66 -24.46 -18.75
C GLU A 147 0.71 -24.93 -17.29
N LEU A 148 0.00 -26.00 -16.95
CA LEU A 148 0.03 -26.59 -15.62
C LEU A 148 1.41 -27.18 -15.29
N ASP A 149 2.05 -27.84 -16.26
CA ASP A 149 3.41 -28.36 -16.11
C ASP A 149 4.42 -27.22 -15.89
N GLU A 150 4.31 -26.10 -16.62
CA GLU A 150 5.13 -24.92 -16.39
C GLU A 150 4.97 -24.37 -14.97
N ILE A 151 3.72 -24.25 -14.50
CA ILE A 151 3.39 -23.75 -13.16
C ILE A 151 3.99 -24.67 -12.08
N GLN A 152 3.91 -25.98 -12.27
CA GLN A 152 4.50 -26.95 -11.34
C GLN A 152 6.03 -26.88 -11.34
N ARG A 153 6.67 -26.72 -12.49
CA ARG A 153 8.13 -26.52 -12.59
C ARG A 153 8.57 -25.26 -11.85
N MET A 154 7.83 -24.16 -11.99
CA MET A 154 8.10 -22.92 -11.25
C MET A 154 8.03 -23.17 -9.74
N ARG A 155 6.96 -23.81 -9.25
CA ARG A 155 6.78 -24.14 -7.82
C ARG A 155 7.93 -24.99 -7.26
N ASN A 156 8.40 -25.98 -8.02
CA ASN A 156 9.41 -26.94 -7.56
C ASN A 156 10.84 -26.36 -7.49
N THR A 157 11.04 -25.11 -7.92
CA THR A 157 12.33 -24.45 -7.85
C THR A 157 12.69 -24.07 -6.41
N PRO A 158 13.92 -24.33 -5.91
CA PRO A 158 14.33 -23.89 -4.58
C PRO A 158 14.34 -22.36 -4.48
N ASP A 159 13.96 -21.83 -3.33
CA ASP A 159 13.76 -20.40 -3.04
C ASP A 159 12.78 -19.70 -4.00
N PHE A 160 11.74 -20.42 -4.39
CA PHE A 160 10.66 -19.95 -5.25
C PHE A 160 10.11 -18.56 -4.87
N PHE A 161 9.81 -18.37 -3.57
CA PHE A 161 9.17 -17.14 -3.10
C PHE A 161 10.06 -15.91 -3.33
N ASN A 162 11.36 -16.00 -3.03
CA ASN A 162 12.28 -14.88 -3.25
C ASN A 162 12.51 -14.64 -4.76
N LYS A 163 12.63 -15.69 -5.57
CA LYS A 163 12.81 -15.54 -7.02
C LYS A 163 11.60 -14.88 -7.71
N ILE A 164 10.38 -15.19 -7.28
CA ILE A 164 9.19 -14.47 -7.78
C ILE A 164 9.24 -13.01 -7.37
N VAL A 165 9.59 -12.72 -6.11
CA VAL A 165 9.69 -11.35 -5.59
C VAL A 165 10.74 -10.55 -6.37
N ASP A 166 11.89 -11.15 -6.68
CA ASP A 166 12.95 -10.51 -7.48
C ASP A 166 12.51 -10.26 -8.93
N SER A 167 11.64 -11.14 -9.46
CA SER A 167 11.08 -11.00 -10.80
C SER A 167 9.95 -9.94 -10.87
N ILE A 168 9.45 -9.47 -9.71
CA ILE A 168 8.47 -8.38 -9.62
C ILE A 168 9.20 -7.04 -9.61
N ALA A 169 8.80 -6.17 -10.55
CA ALA A 169 9.38 -4.84 -10.76
C ALA A 169 10.93 -4.89 -10.86
N PRO A 170 11.48 -5.52 -11.91
CA PRO A 170 12.93 -5.67 -12.05
C PRO A 170 13.63 -4.33 -12.34
N THR A 171 12.89 -3.29 -12.73
CA THR A 171 13.40 -1.94 -12.92
C THR A 171 13.79 -1.25 -11.61
N VAL A 172 13.22 -1.68 -10.48
CA VAL A 172 13.49 -1.11 -9.16
C VAL A 172 14.43 -2.03 -8.40
N PHE A 173 15.56 -1.49 -7.96
CA PHE A 173 16.51 -2.18 -7.09
C PHE A 173 16.08 -2.06 -5.62
N GLY A 174 16.31 -3.12 -4.83
CA GLY A 174 16.01 -3.12 -3.39
C GLY A 174 14.53 -3.34 -3.01
N HIS A 175 14.18 -2.88 -1.80
CA HIS A 175 12.85 -2.95 -1.18
C HIS A 175 12.12 -4.30 -1.31
N GLN A 176 12.80 -5.38 -0.92
CA GLN A 176 12.27 -6.74 -1.03
C GLN A 176 10.94 -6.93 -0.29
N ASP A 177 10.75 -6.26 0.86
CA ASP A 177 9.52 -6.37 1.64
C ASP A 177 8.32 -5.71 0.95
N ILE A 178 8.53 -4.59 0.25
CA ILE A 178 7.49 -3.94 -0.55
C ILE A 178 7.12 -4.81 -1.74
N LYS A 179 8.11 -5.41 -2.42
CA LYS A 179 7.85 -6.36 -3.51
C LYS A 179 7.07 -7.59 -3.04
N ARG A 180 7.39 -8.14 -1.86
CA ARG A 180 6.63 -9.21 -1.21
C ARG A 180 5.19 -8.79 -0.95
N ALA A 181 4.96 -7.60 -0.42
CA ALA A 181 3.62 -7.08 -0.16
C ALA A 181 2.78 -6.93 -1.44
N ILE A 182 3.38 -6.38 -2.50
CA ILE A 182 2.72 -6.24 -3.81
C ILE A 182 2.37 -7.62 -4.39
N LEU A 183 3.24 -8.63 -4.25
CA LEU A 183 2.94 -10.01 -4.65
C LEU A 183 1.71 -10.55 -3.90
N LEU A 184 1.68 -10.39 -2.57
CA LEU A 184 0.56 -10.88 -1.75
C LEU A 184 -0.74 -10.16 -2.10
N MET A 185 -0.68 -8.86 -2.40
CA MET A 185 -1.83 -8.11 -2.92
C MET A 185 -2.30 -8.62 -4.27
N LEU A 186 -1.38 -8.92 -5.20
CA LEU A 186 -1.73 -9.45 -6.53
C LEU A 186 -2.43 -10.81 -6.45
N LEU A 187 -2.04 -11.66 -5.50
CA LEU A 187 -2.66 -12.96 -5.24
C LEU A 187 -4.01 -12.84 -4.54
N GLY A 188 -4.11 -11.96 -3.53
CA GLY A 188 -5.30 -11.77 -2.71
C GLY A 188 -5.60 -12.95 -1.76
N GLY A 189 -6.43 -12.71 -0.75
CA GLY A 189 -6.93 -13.72 0.19
C GLY A 189 -8.27 -14.34 -0.23
N VAL A 190 -8.84 -15.20 0.61
CA VAL A 190 -10.07 -15.93 0.29
C VAL A 190 -11.30 -15.11 0.68
N HIS A 191 -12.18 -14.82 -0.29
CA HIS A 191 -13.51 -14.27 0.00
C HIS A 191 -14.39 -15.36 0.63
N LYS A 192 -15.00 -15.04 1.77
CA LYS A 192 -15.86 -15.99 2.50
C LYS A 192 -17.26 -15.38 2.65
N PHE A 193 -18.26 -16.23 2.52
CA PHE A 193 -19.66 -15.89 2.78
C PHE A 193 -20.06 -16.56 4.08
N THR A 194 -20.56 -15.78 5.04
CA THR A 194 -21.16 -16.36 6.24
C THR A 194 -22.56 -16.89 5.91
N HIS A 195 -23.06 -17.83 6.72
CA HIS A 195 -24.43 -18.34 6.61
C HIS A 195 -25.50 -17.25 6.85
N GLU A 196 -25.12 -16.13 7.46
CA GLU A 196 -25.95 -14.95 7.71
C GLU A 196 -25.97 -13.96 6.52
N GLY A 197 -25.28 -14.27 5.42
CA GLY A 197 -25.24 -13.42 4.22
C GLY A 197 -24.29 -12.23 4.30
N ILE A 198 -23.39 -12.20 5.29
CA ILE A 198 -22.34 -11.18 5.41
C ILE A 198 -21.13 -11.61 4.58
N ASN A 199 -20.64 -10.71 3.74
CA ASN A 199 -19.45 -10.93 2.93
C ASN A 199 -18.20 -10.55 3.71
N LEU A 200 -17.33 -11.53 3.95
CA LEU A 200 -16.00 -11.28 4.50
C LEU A 200 -15.03 -10.95 3.36
N ARG A 201 -14.42 -9.77 3.46
CA ARG A 201 -13.41 -9.29 2.51
C ARG A 201 -12.18 -10.22 2.50
N GLY A 202 -11.79 -10.65 1.30
CA GLY A 202 -10.55 -11.41 1.05
C GLY A 202 -9.40 -10.56 0.51
N ASP A 203 -9.69 -9.36 0.01
CA ASP A 203 -8.70 -8.47 -0.61
C ASP A 203 -7.73 -7.85 0.40
N ILE A 204 -6.47 -7.70 0.00
CA ILE A 204 -5.41 -7.09 0.83
C ILE A 204 -5.16 -5.68 0.31
N ASN A 205 -5.17 -4.69 1.20
CA ASN A 205 -4.85 -3.30 0.85
C ASN A 205 -3.44 -2.95 1.30
N VAL A 206 -2.68 -2.31 0.41
CA VAL A 206 -1.29 -1.93 0.65
C VAL A 206 -1.12 -0.42 0.47
N CYS A 207 -0.44 0.23 1.41
CA CYS A 207 -0.07 1.63 1.32
C CYS A 207 1.46 1.79 1.36
N ILE A 208 2.00 2.58 0.43
CA ILE A 208 3.41 2.94 0.36
C ILE A 208 3.54 4.43 0.67
N VAL A 209 4.20 4.74 1.77
CA VAL A 209 4.57 6.09 2.19
C VAL A 209 6.06 6.27 1.95
N GLY A 210 6.52 7.47 1.64
CA GLY A 210 7.97 7.73 1.62
C GLY A 210 8.33 9.07 1.05
N ASP A 211 9.61 9.33 0.83
CA ASP A 211 10.02 10.62 0.28
C ASP A 211 9.70 10.71 -1.23
N PRO A 212 9.63 11.93 -1.80
CA PRO A 212 9.61 12.14 -3.24
C PRO A 212 10.77 11.42 -3.92
N SER A 213 10.62 11.10 -5.21
CA SER A 213 11.65 10.42 -6.02
C SER A 213 11.97 8.96 -5.65
N CYS A 214 11.36 8.41 -4.60
CA CYS A 214 11.56 7.02 -4.16
C CYS A 214 10.77 6.00 -5.00
N ALA A 215 10.91 5.94 -6.33
CA ALA A 215 10.35 4.92 -7.26
C ALA A 215 8.86 4.47 -7.08
N LYS A 216 8.04 5.11 -6.23
CA LYS A 216 6.71 4.62 -5.83
C LYS A 216 5.76 4.53 -7.01
N SER A 217 5.71 5.58 -7.81
CA SER A 217 4.87 5.60 -9.03
C SER A 217 5.30 4.52 -10.03
N GLN A 218 6.55 4.03 -10.00
CA GLN A 218 6.96 2.89 -10.83
C GLN A 218 6.34 1.58 -10.33
N PHE A 219 6.26 1.36 -9.02
CA PHE A 219 5.54 0.19 -8.46
C PHE A 219 4.06 0.20 -8.84
N LEU A 220 3.40 1.36 -8.77
CA LEU A 220 1.99 1.49 -9.15
C LEU A 220 1.78 1.21 -10.65
N LYS A 221 2.63 1.78 -11.52
CA LYS A 221 2.59 1.52 -12.98
C LYS A 221 2.87 0.06 -13.32
N TYR A 222 3.75 -0.59 -12.58
CA TYR A 222 4.04 -2.01 -12.77
C TYR A 222 2.85 -2.89 -12.37
N ALA A 223 2.24 -2.62 -11.20
CA ALA A 223 1.06 -3.34 -10.73
C ALA A 223 -0.12 -3.18 -11.71
N SER A 224 -0.33 -1.96 -12.25
CA SER A 224 -1.39 -1.70 -13.22
C SER A 224 -1.17 -2.34 -14.60
N GLY A 225 0.08 -2.69 -14.95
CA GLY A 225 0.41 -3.41 -16.18
C GLY A 225 0.29 -4.93 -16.06
N ILE A 226 0.35 -5.48 -14.84
CA ILE A 226 0.23 -6.93 -14.63
C ILE A 226 -1.23 -7.38 -14.72
N VAL A 227 -2.14 -6.67 -14.04
CA VAL A 227 -3.52 -7.10 -13.85
C VAL A 227 -4.42 -6.59 -14.98
N PRO A 228 -5.20 -7.44 -15.67
CA PRO A 228 -6.03 -7.01 -16.83
C PRO A 228 -7.24 -6.15 -16.46
N ARG A 229 -7.51 -5.93 -15.17
CA ARG A 229 -8.63 -5.12 -14.66
C ARG A 229 -8.19 -4.07 -13.64
N SER A 230 -6.98 -3.53 -13.81
CA SER A 230 -6.49 -2.47 -12.93
C SER A 230 -6.65 -1.09 -13.54
N VAL A 231 -7.01 -0.14 -12.69
CA VAL A 231 -7.09 1.28 -13.05
C VAL A 231 -6.00 2.02 -12.29
N TYR A 232 -5.24 2.84 -13.01
CA TYR A 232 -4.28 3.77 -12.42
C TYR A 232 -4.91 5.16 -12.39
N THR A 233 -4.92 5.78 -11.22
CA THR A 233 -5.52 7.08 -11.02
C THR A 233 -4.65 7.93 -10.11
N SER A 234 -4.61 9.25 -10.32
CA SER A 234 -3.92 10.17 -9.41
C SER A 234 -4.95 10.93 -8.58
N GLY A 235 -4.78 10.94 -7.26
CA GLY A 235 -5.69 11.55 -6.31
C GLY A 235 -5.97 13.04 -6.53
N LYS A 236 -5.07 13.77 -7.19
CA LYS A 236 -5.28 15.18 -7.57
C LYS A 236 -6.12 15.35 -8.83
N SER A 237 -5.90 14.47 -9.81
CA SER A 237 -6.63 14.49 -11.10
C SER A 237 -7.99 13.80 -11.04
N SER A 238 -8.19 12.99 -10.01
CA SER A 238 -9.41 12.27 -9.75
C SER A 238 -10.41 13.15 -9.01
N SER A 239 -11.52 13.47 -9.66
CA SER A 239 -12.69 14.01 -8.97
C SER A 239 -13.50 12.88 -8.32
N ALA A 240 -14.36 13.23 -7.36
CA ALA A 240 -15.38 12.34 -6.79
C ALA A 240 -16.12 11.50 -7.85
N ALA A 241 -16.50 12.16 -8.94
CA ALA A 241 -17.21 11.57 -10.07
C ALA A 241 -16.34 10.60 -10.89
N GLY A 242 -15.02 10.79 -10.87
CA GLY A 242 -14.07 9.90 -11.53
C GLY A 242 -13.66 8.69 -10.68
N LEU A 243 -13.64 8.81 -9.36
CA LEU A 243 -13.33 7.68 -8.45
C LEU A 243 -14.54 6.81 -8.16
N THR A 244 -15.65 7.46 -7.82
CA THR A 244 -16.94 6.83 -7.51
C THR A 244 -17.88 6.91 -8.70
N ALA A 245 -19.09 6.37 -8.61
CA ALA A 245 -20.07 6.58 -9.67
C ALA A 245 -20.66 7.99 -9.63
N SER A 246 -20.85 8.56 -10.82
CA SER A 246 -21.50 9.84 -11.03
C SER A 246 -22.89 9.62 -11.65
N VAL A 247 -23.82 10.56 -11.46
CA VAL A 247 -25.12 10.53 -12.14
C VAL A 247 -25.11 11.65 -13.17
N ALA A 248 -25.08 11.28 -14.44
CA ALA A 248 -25.06 12.19 -15.58
C ALA A 248 -26.39 12.11 -16.33
N LYS A 249 -26.88 13.25 -16.83
CA LYS A 249 -28.06 13.29 -17.67
C LYS A 249 -27.64 13.10 -19.12
N GLU A 250 -28.10 12.04 -19.76
CA GLU A 250 -27.79 11.79 -21.16
C GLU A 250 -28.59 12.77 -22.05
N PRO A 251 -27.95 13.50 -22.99
CA PRO A 251 -28.62 14.53 -23.77
C PRO A 251 -29.56 13.98 -24.84
N GLU A 252 -29.40 12.72 -25.26
CA GLU A 252 -30.24 12.11 -26.30
C GLU A 252 -31.56 11.56 -25.73
N THR A 253 -31.51 10.90 -24.56
CA THR A 253 -32.67 10.30 -23.90
C THR A 253 -33.32 11.21 -22.87
N GLY A 254 -32.54 12.15 -22.31
CA GLY A 254 -32.98 13.02 -21.20
C GLY A 254 -33.11 12.28 -19.86
N GLU A 255 -32.72 11.01 -19.79
CA GLU A 255 -32.73 10.20 -18.58
C GLU A 255 -31.44 10.39 -17.78
N PHE A 256 -31.52 10.16 -16.46
CA PHE A 256 -30.35 10.16 -15.59
C PHE A 256 -29.70 8.77 -15.62
N CYS A 257 -28.47 8.70 -16.12
CA CYS A 257 -27.68 7.48 -16.17
C CYS A 257 -26.57 7.52 -15.12
N ILE A 258 -26.24 6.37 -14.56
CA ILE A 258 -25.08 6.23 -13.66
C ILE A 258 -23.85 5.98 -14.52
N GLU A 259 -22.85 6.86 -14.41
CA GLU A 259 -21.53 6.66 -14.97
C GLU A 259 -20.65 5.97 -13.92
N ALA A 260 -20.06 4.84 -14.29
CA ALA A 260 -19.19 4.08 -13.39
C ALA A 260 -17.83 4.77 -13.22
N GLY A 261 -17.41 4.99 -11.98
CA GLY A 261 -16.07 5.50 -11.66
C GLY A 261 -14.97 4.44 -11.75
N ALA A 262 -13.73 4.90 -11.60
CA ALA A 262 -12.51 4.10 -11.62
C ALA A 262 -12.55 2.89 -10.67
N LEU A 263 -13.07 3.05 -9.45
CA LEU A 263 -13.18 1.96 -8.48
C LEU A 263 -14.14 0.86 -8.95
N MET A 264 -15.23 1.23 -9.63
CA MET A 264 -16.19 0.26 -10.14
C MET A 264 -15.69 -0.45 -11.40
N LEU A 265 -15.00 0.28 -12.27
CA LEU A 265 -14.37 -0.30 -13.47
C LEU A 265 -13.31 -1.35 -13.08
N ALA A 266 -12.64 -1.14 -11.95
CA ALA A 266 -11.63 -2.03 -11.40
C ALA A 266 -12.18 -3.23 -10.59
N ASP A 267 -13.49 -3.54 -10.61
CA ASP A 267 -14.08 -4.67 -9.85
C ASP A 267 -13.32 -6.00 -10.10
N ASN A 268 -13.02 -6.71 -9.00
CA ASN A 268 -12.14 -7.89 -8.89
C ASN A 268 -10.68 -7.68 -9.37
N GLY A 269 -10.26 -6.43 -9.53
CA GLY A 269 -8.93 -6.03 -9.92
C GLY A 269 -8.21 -5.22 -8.83
N ILE A 270 -7.35 -4.30 -9.27
CA ILE A 270 -6.56 -3.44 -8.38
C ILE A 270 -6.76 -1.99 -8.79
N CYS A 271 -7.09 -1.14 -7.83
CA CYS A 271 -7.10 0.31 -8.01
C CYS A 271 -5.78 0.88 -7.47
N CYS A 272 -4.95 1.43 -8.35
CA CYS A 272 -3.71 2.09 -7.98
C CYS A 272 -3.96 3.59 -7.88
N ILE A 273 -3.78 4.15 -6.68
CA ILE A 273 -3.99 5.57 -6.40
C ILE A 273 -2.65 6.22 -6.05
N ASP A 274 -2.17 7.10 -6.91
CA ASP A 274 -0.99 7.94 -6.63
C ASP A 274 -1.41 9.25 -5.95
N GLU A 275 -0.51 9.84 -5.16
CA GLU A 275 -0.77 11.07 -4.39
C GLU A 275 -2.05 10.98 -3.52
N PHE A 276 -2.20 9.87 -2.80
CA PHE A 276 -3.36 9.61 -1.96
C PHE A 276 -3.57 10.70 -0.87
N ASP A 277 -2.49 11.36 -0.43
CA ASP A 277 -2.54 12.48 0.52
C ASP A 277 -3.16 13.76 -0.05
N LYS A 278 -3.21 13.91 -1.39
CA LYS A 278 -3.74 15.11 -2.07
C LYS A 278 -5.22 15.00 -2.44
N MET A 279 -5.89 13.91 -2.07
CA MET A 279 -7.32 13.75 -2.34
C MET A 279 -8.19 14.60 -1.43
N ASP A 280 -9.30 15.07 -1.99
CA ASP A 280 -10.36 15.77 -1.26
C ASP A 280 -11.02 14.86 -0.22
N ILE A 281 -11.47 15.45 0.88
CA ILE A 281 -12.11 14.73 2.01
C ILE A 281 -13.38 13.98 1.56
N ARG A 282 -14.15 14.52 0.60
CA ARG A 282 -15.35 13.85 0.07
C ARG A 282 -15.03 12.50 -0.58
N ASP A 283 -13.91 12.44 -1.29
CA ASP A 283 -13.48 11.25 -2.01
C ASP A 283 -12.87 10.24 -1.04
N GLN A 284 -12.17 10.73 -0.01
CA GLN A 284 -11.70 9.91 1.10
C GLN A 284 -12.85 9.23 1.86
N VAL A 285 -13.98 9.91 2.07
CA VAL A 285 -15.17 9.31 2.73
C VAL A 285 -15.75 8.19 1.88
N ALA A 286 -15.89 8.40 0.57
CA ALA A 286 -16.41 7.37 -0.33
C ALA A 286 -15.47 6.16 -0.45
N ILE A 287 -14.16 6.39 -0.47
CA ILE A 287 -13.17 5.31 -0.43
C ILE A 287 -13.23 4.57 0.91
N HIS A 288 -13.44 5.27 2.03
CA HIS A 288 -13.59 4.63 3.33
C HIS A 288 -14.84 3.72 3.38
N GLU A 289 -15.96 4.13 2.79
CA GLU A 289 -17.15 3.27 2.61
C GLU A 289 -16.82 2.05 1.74
N ALA A 290 -16.19 2.28 0.57
CA ALA A 290 -15.81 1.22 -0.36
C ALA A 290 -14.84 0.20 0.25
N MET A 291 -13.86 0.63 1.04
CA MET A 291 -12.84 -0.25 1.66
C MET A 291 -13.40 -1.12 2.81
N GLU A 292 -14.44 -0.64 3.50
CA GLU A 292 -15.12 -1.37 4.58
C GLU A 292 -16.15 -2.34 4.01
N GLN A 293 -17.08 -1.83 3.21
CA GLN A 293 -18.26 -2.59 2.79
C GLN A 293 -18.08 -3.30 1.45
N GLN A 294 -17.04 -2.95 0.68
CA GLN A 294 -16.86 -3.38 -0.72
C GLN A 294 -18.05 -3.02 -1.63
N THR A 295 -18.84 -2.04 -1.20
CA THR A 295 -20.01 -1.50 -1.91
C THR A 295 -20.04 0.01 -1.74
N ILE A 296 -20.52 0.70 -2.76
CA ILE A 296 -20.76 2.14 -2.76
C ILE A 296 -22.25 2.35 -2.95
N SER A 297 -22.89 3.02 -2.00
CA SER A 297 -24.30 3.38 -2.09
C SER A 297 -24.46 4.78 -2.69
N ILE A 298 -25.30 4.90 -3.72
CA ILE A 298 -25.60 6.19 -4.35
C ILE A 298 -27.10 6.43 -4.29
N THR A 299 -27.46 7.58 -3.72
CA THR A 299 -28.83 8.09 -3.71
C THR A 299 -28.81 9.48 -4.33
N LYS A 300 -28.97 9.57 -5.64
CA LYS A 300 -28.95 10.83 -6.41
C LYS A 300 -29.98 10.79 -7.54
N ALA A 301 -30.60 11.94 -7.82
CA ALA A 301 -31.55 12.13 -8.92
C ALA A 301 -32.68 11.07 -9.00
N GLY A 302 -33.18 10.60 -7.84
CA GLY A 302 -34.23 9.60 -7.76
C GLY A 302 -33.77 8.14 -7.98
N ILE A 303 -32.46 7.93 -8.16
CA ILE A 303 -31.88 6.59 -8.30
C ILE A 303 -31.24 6.21 -6.96
N GLN A 304 -31.76 5.14 -6.36
CA GLN A 304 -31.15 4.48 -5.21
C GLN A 304 -30.53 3.18 -5.70
N ALA A 305 -29.21 3.18 -5.87
CA ALA A 305 -28.46 2.02 -6.35
C ALA A 305 -27.27 1.73 -5.43
N THR A 306 -27.05 0.45 -5.17
CA THR A 306 -25.85 -0.05 -4.50
C THR A 306 -24.95 -0.71 -5.54
N LEU A 307 -23.72 -0.23 -5.63
CA LEU A 307 -22.76 -0.65 -6.65
C LEU A 307 -21.62 -1.38 -5.96
N ASN A 308 -21.25 -2.54 -6.48
CA ASN A 308 -20.17 -3.34 -5.90
C ASN A 308 -18.81 -2.77 -6.33
N ALA A 309 -17.87 -2.70 -5.38
CA ALA A 309 -16.51 -2.22 -5.57
C ALA A 309 -15.52 -3.17 -4.88
N ARG A 310 -15.44 -4.42 -5.37
CA ARG A 310 -14.54 -5.44 -4.79
C ARG A 310 -13.15 -5.27 -5.41
N THR A 311 -12.40 -4.31 -4.90
CA THR A 311 -11.08 -3.98 -5.45
C THR A 311 -10.05 -3.93 -4.34
N SER A 312 -8.87 -4.48 -4.61
CA SER A 312 -7.70 -4.21 -3.76
C SER A 312 -7.15 -2.82 -4.07
N ILE A 313 -6.82 -2.05 -3.04
CA ILE A 313 -6.27 -0.70 -3.19
C ILE A 313 -4.77 -0.71 -2.95
N LEU A 314 -4.01 -0.21 -3.93
CA LEU A 314 -2.61 0.14 -3.81
C LEU A 314 -2.50 1.67 -3.76
N ALA A 315 -2.16 2.22 -2.60
CA ALA A 315 -2.01 3.66 -2.42
C ALA A 315 -0.54 4.06 -2.31
N ALA A 316 -0.16 5.15 -2.97
CA ALA A 316 1.09 5.85 -2.72
C ALA A 316 0.80 7.21 -2.07
N ALA A 317 1.52 7.52 -0.99
CA ALA A 317 1.40 8.77 -0.27
C ALA A 317 2.78 9.40 -0.01
N ASN A 318 2.79 10.72 0.12
CA ASN A 318 3.97 11.49 0.49
C ASN A 318 3.80 12.04 1.92
N PRO A 319 4.90 12.20 2.69
CA PRO A 319 4.86 12.84 3.99
C PRO A 319 4.50 14.32 3.83
N ALA A 320 3.81 14.88 4.83
CA ALA A 320 3.30 16.25 4.78
C ALA A 320 4.40 17.31 4.61
N GLY A 321 5.59 17.07 5.19
CA GLY A 321 6.75 17.94 5.09
C GLY A 321 7.66 17.67 3.87
N GLY A 322 7.29 16.76 2.98
CA GLY A 322 8.12 16.34 1.85
C GLY A 322 9.29 15.43 2.22
N ARG A 323 9.74 15.42 3.47
CA ARG A 323 10.65 14.41 4.04
C ARG A 323 10.01 13.72 5.24
N TYR A 324 10.39 12.47 5.47
CA TYR A 324 9.92 11.69 6.59
C TYR A 324 10.70 12.01 7.88
N ASP A 325 10.05 12.64 8.86
CA ASP A 325 10.63 12.92 10.18
C ASP A 325 10.53 11.70 11.10
N LYS A 326 11.65 11.02 11.38
CA LYS A 326 11.71 9.87 12.30
C LYS A 326 11.29 10.22 13.74
N SER A 327 11.41 11.48 14.15
CA SER A 327 11.08 11.95 15.51
C SER A 327 9.57 12.03 15.79
N LYS A 328 8.74 12.07 14.76
CA LYS A 328 7.28 12.15 14.86
C LYS A 328 6.66 10.80 14.50
N PRO A 329 5.55 10.41 15.14
CA PRO A 329 4.87 9.18 14.77
C PRO A 329 4.21 9.34 13.39
N LEU A 330 4.05 8.22 12.70
CA LEU A 330 3.50 8.14 11.34
C LEU A 330 2.21 8.94 11.13
N LYS A 331 1.33 8.98 12.15
CA LYS A 331 0.06 9.73 12.12
C LYS A 331 0.24 11.23 11.85
N TYR A 332 1.31 11.84 12.34
CA TYR A 332 1.57 13.27 12.08
C TYR A 332 2.42 13.49 10.82
N ASN A 333 3.22 12.49 10.43
CA ASN A 333 3.99 12.53 9.20
C ASN A 333 3.11 12.44 7.95
N VAL A 334 1.96 11.77 8.06
CA VAL A 334 1.05 11.56 6.93
C VAL A 334 -0.27 12.28 7.19
N ALA A 335 -0.72 13.09 6.24
CA ALA A 335 -1.97 13.87 6.33
C ALA A 335 -3.23 13.01 6.10
N LEU A 336 -3.31 11.82 6.71
CA LEU A 336 -4.41 10.88 6.52
C LEU A 336 -5.18 10.62 7.83
N PRO A 337 -6.52 10.51 7.77
CA PRO A 337 -7.33 10.12 8.92
C PRO A 337 -6.91 8.74 9.46
N PRO A 338 -6.81 8.56 10.80
CA PRO A 338 -6.49 7.26 11.42
C PRO A 338 -7.48 6.15 11.04
N ALA A 339 -8.73 6.51 10.73
CA ALA A 339 -9.75 5.58 10.29
C ALA A 339 -9.36 4.87 8.99
N ILE A 340 -8.72 5.57 8.05
CA ILE A 340 -8.28 5.02 6.76
C ILE A 340 -6.99 4.21 6.94
N LEU A 341 -6.02 4.71 7.71
CA LEU A 341 -4.78 3.97 8.00
C LEU A 341 -5.05 2.60 8.63
N SER A 342 -6.07 2.50 9.48
CA SER A 342 -6.52 1.25 10.07
C SER A 342 -7.10 0.22 9.07
N ARG A 343 -7.45 0.64 7.84
CA ARG A 343 -8.02 -0.22 6.77
C ARG A 343 -6.97 -0.78 5.83
N PHE A 344 -5.78 -0.22 5.85
CA PHE A 344 -4.64 -0.78 5.14
C PHE A 344 -4.08 -1.91 5.99
N ASP A 345 -3.95 -3.07 5.35
CA ASP A 345 -3.44 -4.28 6.00
C ASP A 345 -1.92 -4.22 6.13
N LEU A 346 -1.24 -3.58 5.15
CA LEU A 346 0.19 -3.32 5.15
C LEU A 346 0.47 -1.86 4.83
N VAL A 347 1.29 -1.23 5.65
CA VAL A 347 1.82 0.13 5.42
C VAL A 347 3.33 0.05 5.44
N TYR A 348 3.97 0.41 4.33
CA TYR A 348 5.43 0.47 4.23
C TYR A 348 5.88 1.91 4.09
N VAL A 349 6.90 2.28 4.88
CA VAL A 349 7.56 3.58 4.77
C VAL A 349 8.90 3.37 4.06
N MET A 350 9.10 4.08 2.95
CA MET A 350 10.36 4.20 2.22
C MET A 350 11.04 5.48 2.68
N ILE A 351 12.18 5.34 3.36
CA ILE A 351 12.99 6.46 3.81
C ILE A 351 14.18 6.57 2.87
N ASP A 352 14.44 7.77 2.38
CA ASP A 352 15.62 8.09 1.56
C ASP A 352 16.78 8.49 2.48
N ASP A 353 17.48 7.48 3.01
CA ASP A 353 18.72 7.67 3.78
C ASP A 353 19.90 7.61 2.79
N PRO A 354 20.70 8.68 2.62
CA PRO A 354 21.80 8.72 1.66
C PRO A 354 22.93 7.78 2.10
N ASP A 355 23.08 6.66 1.41
CA ASP A 355 24.18 5.71 1.59
C ASP A 355 24.93 5.48 0.27
N ASP A 356 26.26 5.65 0.32
CA ASP A 356 27.12 5.61 -0.86
C ASP A 356 27.07 4.25 -1.57
N GLN A 357 26.91 3.14 -0.82
CA GLN A 357 26.89 1.81 -1.40
C GLN A 357 25.56 1.51 -2.08
N THR A 358 24.44 1.84 -1.44
CA THR A 358 23.12 1.69 -2.06
C THR A 358 22.98 2.58 -3.28
N ASP A 359 23.47 3.82 -3.21
CA ASP A 359 23.41 4.78 -4.30
C ASP A 359 24.26 4.33 -5.49
N TYR A 360 25.45 3.77 -5.23
CA TYR A 360 26.27 3.17 -6.28
C TYR A 360 25.54 2.02 -6.99
N HIS A 361 24.92 1.11 -6.24
CA HIS A 361 24.15 0.01 -6.82
C HIS A 361 22.93 0.49 -7.60
N ILE A 362 22.21 1.48 -7.08
CA ILE A 362 21.06 2.10 -7.75
C ILE A 362 21.51 2.77 -9.05
N ALA A 363 22.57 3.58 -9.01
CA ALA A 363 23.11 4.25 -10.19
C ALA A 363 23.55 3.24 -11.25
N HIS A 364 24.30 2.19 -10.85
CA HIS A 364 24.72 1.13 -11.76
C HIS A 364 23.51 0.41 -12.38
N HIS A 365 22.47 0.12 -11.59
CA HIS A 365 21.25 -0.51 -12.08
C HIS A 365 20.50 0.39 -13.08
N ILE A 366 20.34 1.68 -12.78
CA ILE A 366 19.69 2.65 -13.67
C ILE A 366 20.46 2.75 -14.99
N VAL A 367 21.79 2.87 -14.93
CA VAL A 367 22.65 2.94 -16.12
C VAL A 367 22.51 1.66 -16.95
N ARG A 368 22.53 0.49 -16.30
CA ARG A 368 22.35 -0.80 -16.97
C ARG A 368 21.00 -0.89 -17.69
N VAL A 369 19.91 -0.47 -17.04
CA VAL A 369 18.56 -0.44 -17.63
C VAL A 369 18.51 0.51 -18.83
N HIS A 370 19.15 1.68 -18.77
CA HIS A 370 19.19 2.61 -19.89
C HIS A 370 20.06 2.11 -21.06
N GLN A 371 21.18 1.43 -20.78
CA GLN A 371 22.09 0.92 -21.80
C GLN A 371 21.52 -0.28 -22.57
N LYS A 372 20.97 -1.27 -21.87
CA LYS A 372 20.56 -2.56 -22.47
C LYS A 372 19.04 -2.73 -22.59
N ARG A 373 18.24 -1.75 -22.14
CA ARG A 373 16.76 -1.75 -22.14
C ARG A 373 16.18 -3.09 -21.65
N GLU A 374 15.74 -3.94 -22.57
CA GLU A 374 15.10 -5.22 -22.26
C GLU A 374 16.10 -6.33 -21.92
N GLU A 375 17.31 -6.31 -22.51
CA GLU A 375 18.36 -7.31 -22.22
C GLU A 375 19.02 -7.09 -20.84
N ALA A 376 18.85 -5.89 -20.24
CA ALA A 376 19.31 -5.59 -18.89
C ALA A 376 18.61 -6.45 -17.84
N LEU A 377 17.34 -6.76 -18.11
CA LEU A 377 16.36 -7.33 -17.20
C LEU A 377 16.11 -8.77 -17.64
N SER A 378 17.00 -9.69 -17.27
CA SER A 378 16.75 -11.13 -17.39
C SER A 378 16.26 -11.67 -16.04
N PRO A 379 14.99 -11.43 -15.64
CA PRO A 379 14.45 -12.04 -14.44
C PRO A 379 14.40 -13.56 -14.61
N ALA A 380 14.40 -14.28 -13.49
CA ALA A 380 14.27 -15.74 -13.49
C ALA A 380 12.95 -16.21 -14.11
N PHE A 381 11.90 -15.38 -14.01
CA PHE A 381 10.58 -15.65 -14.58
C PHE A 381 10.10 -14.52 -15.46
N THR A 382 9.50 -14.86 -16.59
CA THR A 382 8.90 -13.87 -17.49
C THR A 382 7.59 -13.34 -16.92
N THR A 383 7.24 -12.09 -17.26
CA THR A 383 5.96 -11.48 -16.83
C THR A 383 4.75 -12.30 -17.27
N ALA A 384 4.82 -12.96 -18.43
CA ALA A 384 3.75 -13.84 -18.92
C ALA A 384 3.57 -15.07 -18.02
N GLN A 385 4.66 -15.72 -17.61
CA GLN A 385 4.63 -16.84 -16.67
C GLN A 385 4.07 -16.42 -15.31
N ILE A 386 4.48 -15.25 -14.79
CA ILE A 386 3.96 -14.71 -13.52
C ILE A 386 2.46 -14.43 -13.62
N LYS A 387 1.99 -13.84 -14.72
CA LYS A 387 0.55 -13.61 -14.95
C LYS A 387 -0.23 -14.92 -14.92
N ARG A 388 0.24 -15.95 -15.64
CA ARG A 388 -0.38 -17.29 -15.63
C ARG A 388 -0.38 -17.89 -14.23
N TYR A 389 0.74 -17.79 -13.51
CA TYR A 389 0.88 -18.28 -12.15
C TYR A 389 -0.12 -17.64 -11.18
N ILE A 390 -0.25 -16.31 -11.22
CA ILE A 390 -1.18 -15.57 -10.35
C ILE A 390 -2.62 -15.96 -10.67
N THR A 391 -2.99 -16.07 -11.94
CA THR A 391 -4.34 -16.47 -12.34
C THR A 391 -4.68 -17.87 -11.82
N TYR A 392 -3.76 -18.83 -11.94
CA TYR A 392 -3.94 -20.17 -11.39
C TYR A 392 -3.98 -20.16 -9.85
N ALA A 393 -3.08 -19.44 -9.18
CA ALA A 393 -3.06 -19.37 -7.72
C ALA A 393 -4.34 -18.76 -7.12
N LYS A 394 -5.04 -17.87 -7.87
CA LYS A 394 -6.32 -17.28 -7.46
C LYS A 394 -7.49 -18.28 -7.41
N THR A 395 -7.44 -19.36 -8.19
CA THR A 395 -8.51 -20.39 -8.16
C THR A 395 -8.49 -21.19 -6.86
N LEU A 396 -7.31 -21.30 -6.22
CA LEU A 396 -7.14 -22.05 -4.98
C LEU A 396 -7.74 -21.31 -3.77
N LYS A 397 -8.44 -22.07 -2.92
CA LYS A 397 -9.07 -21.58 -1.68
C LYS A 397 -8.48 -22.32 -0.47
N PRO A 398 -7.33 -21.90 0.07
CA PRO A 398 -6.69 -22.58 1.18
C PRO A 398 -7.55 -22.52 2.45
N LYS A 399 -7.53 -23.62 3.23
CA LYS A 399 -8.21 -23.72 4.54
C LYS A 399 -7.21 -23.59 5.69
N LEU A 400 -7.62 -22.97 6.78
CA LEU A 400 -6.80 -22.82 7.98
C LEU A 400 -6.66 -24.14 8.74
N ASN A 401 -5.41 -24.55 9.01
CA ASN A 401 -5.13 -25.69 9.89
C ASN A 401 -5.35 -25.31 11.38
N SER A 402 -5.68 -26.28 12.23
CA SER A 402 -5.92 -26.07 13.67
C SER A 402 -4.67 -25.57 14.40
N GLU A 403 -3.48 -26.07 14.01
CA GLU A 403 -2.20 -25.60 14.56
C GLU A 403 -1.89 -24.15 14.17
N ALA A 404 -2.12 -23.79 12.91
CA ALA A 404 -1.96 -22.43 12.43
C ALA A 404 -2.87 -21.47 13.19
N ARG A 405 -4.13 -21.86 13.45
CA ARG A 405 -5.07 -21.08 14.27
C ARG A 405 -4.54 -20.78 15.68
N LYS A 406 -3.95 -21.75 16.36
CA LYS A 406 -3.34 -21.52 17.69
C LYS A 406 -2.21 -20.49 17.60
N LEU A 407 -1.30 -20.68 16.64
CA LEU A 407 -0.18 -19.76 16.41
C LEU A 407 -0.63 -18.34 16.04
N LEU A 408 -1.72 -18.18 15.28
CA LEU A 408 -2.33 -16.89 14.95
C LEU A 408 -2.77 -16.15 16.20
N VAL A 409 -3.48 -16.84 17.10
CA VAL A 409 -3.96 -16.26 18.37
C VAL A 409 -2.77 -15.88 19.26
N ASP A 410 -1.81 -16.78 19.43
CA ASP A 410 -0.62 -16.53 20.25
C ASP A 410 0.18 -15.33 19.72
N SER A 411 0.36 -15.26 18.39
CA SER A 411 1.06 -14.14 17.74
C SER A 411 0.32 -12.81 17.91
N TYR A 412 -1.01 -12.82 17.80
CA TYR A 412 -1.82 -11.62 18.02
C TYR A 412 -1.77 -11.14 19.46
N VAL A 413 -1.87 -12.05 20.43
CA VAL A 413 -1.74 -11.71 21.86
C VAL A 413 -0.34 -11.16 22.16
N ALA A 414 0.71 -11.76 21.58
CA ALA A 414 2.07 -11.28 21.74
C ALA A 414 2.26 -9.86 21.17
N LEU A 415 1.74 -9.59 19.97
CA LEU A 415 1.76 -8.24 19.37
C LEU A 415 1.02 -7.23 20.25
N ARG A 416 -0.14 -7.59 20.80
CA ARG A 416 -0.93 -6.70 21.66
C ARG A 416 -0.31 -6.46 23.04
N LYS A 417 0.42 -7.44 23.58
CA LYS A 417 1.20 -7.27 24.82
C LYS A 417 2.33 -6.26 24.64
N GLY A 418 3.02 -6.29 23.49
CA GLY A 418 4.05 -5.31 23.15
C GLY A 418 3.55 -3.86 23.17
N ASP A 419 2.33 -3.63 22.68
CA ASP A 419 1.67 -2.31 22.68
C ASP A 419 1.25 -1.82 24.08
N THR A 420 1.08 -2.71 25.06
CA THR A 420 0.56 -2.35 26.38
C THR A 420 1.64 -1.77 27.29
N THR A 421 2.92 -1.98 26.96
CA THR A 421 4.04 -1.46 27.75
C THR A 421 4.12 0.07 27.60
N PRO A 422 3.87 0.84 28.69
CA PRO A 422 3.89 2.30 28.65
C PRO A 422 5.33 2.78 28.44
N GLY A 423 5.64 3.29 27.25
CA GLY A 423 6.98 3.76 26.88
C GLY A 423 7.34 3.47 25.43
N SER A 424 6.80 2.40 24.84
CA SER A 424 6.93 2.19 23.41
C SER A 424 6.04 3.19 22.67
N ARG A 425 6.64 4.07 21.88
CA ARG A 425 5.95 4.98 20.97
C ARG A 425 5.46 4.19 19.74
N VAL A 426 4.59 3.20 19.95
CA VAL A 426 4.03 2.44 18.83
C VAL A 426 3.22 3.39 17.96
N ALA A 427 3.57 3.47 16.68
CA ALA A 427 2.97 4.39 15.72
C ALA A 427 1.47 4.17 15.49
N TYR A 428 0.95 2.99 15.86
CA TYR A 428 -0.43 2.58 15.67
C TYR A 428 -0.93 1.67 16.80
N ARG A 429 -2.22 1.76 17.14
CA ARG A 429 -2.87 0.93 18.17
C ARG A 429 -3.29 -0.41 17.57
N MET A 430 -2.82 -1.55 18.09
CA MET A 430 -3.24 -2.87 17.61
C MET A 430 -4.77 -3.07 17.74
N THR A 431 -5.43 -3.44 16.64
CA THR A 431 -6.88 -3.71 16.58
C THR A 431 -7.18 -5.09 16.01
N VAL A 432 -8.44 -5.52 16.13
CA VAL A 432 -8.92 -6.81 15.58
C VAL A 432 -8.76 -6.86 14.04
N ARG A 433 -8.76 -5.71 13.35
CA ARG A 433 -8.52 -5.63 11.90
C ARG A 433 -7.14 -6.15 11.51
N GLN A 434 -6.14 -5.98 12.38
CA GLN A 434 -4.80 -6.52 12.13
C GLN A 434 -4.77 -8.05 12.23
N LEU A 435 -5.64 -8.65 13.05
CA LEU A 435 -5.82 -10.11 13.07
C LEU A 435 -6.47 -10.61 11.78
N GLU A 436 -7.48 -9.89 11.26
CA GLU A 436 -8.07 -10.21 9.96
C GLU A 436 -7.05 -10.08 8.81
N ALA A 437 -6.25 -9.02 8.82
CA ALA A 437 -5.14 -8.81 7.89
C ALA A 437 -4.16 -9.99 7.92
N LEU A 438 -3.79 -10.44 9.12
CA LEU A 438 -2.84 -11.54 9.32
C LEU A 438 -3.40 -12.87 8.77
N ILE A 439 -4.71 -13.10 8.90
CA ILE A 439 -5.39 -14.24 8.29
C ILE A 439 -5.33 -14.14 6.75
N ARG A 440 -5.70 -13.00 6.17
CA ARG A 440 -5.66 -12.79 4.71
C ARG A 440 -4.25 -12.96 4.15
N LEU A 441 -3.24 -12.40 4.81
CA LEU A 441 -1.83 -12.55 4.43
C LEU A 441 -1.37 -14.00 4.50
N SER A 442 -1.76 -14.74 5.55
CA SER A 442 -1.42 -16.17 5.68
C SER A 442 -2.07 -17.01 4.59
N GLU A 443 -3.31 -16.70 4.20
CA GLU A 443 -4.01 -17.33 3.08
C GLU A 443 -3.35 -16.99 1.74
N ALA A 444 -2.97 -15.73 1.52
CA ALA A 444 -2.29 -15.29 0.31
C ALA A 444 -0.89 -15.93 0.15
N ILE A 445 -0.14 -16.10 1.24
CA ILE A 445 1.14 -16.82 1.23
C ILE A 445 0.91 -18.31 0.90
N ALA A 446 -0.09 -18.95 1.49
CA ALA A 446 -0.42 -20.34 1.17
C ALA A 446 -0.82 -20.51 -0.31
N ARG A 447 -1.57 -19.56 -0.88
CA ARG A 447 -1.86 -19.49 -2.32
C ARG A 447 -0.61 -19.35 -3.16
N SER A 448 0.34 -18.51 -2.73
CA SER A 448 1.63 -18.36 -3.41
C SER A 448 2.36 -19.68 -3.52
N HIS A 449 2.26 -20.58 -2.54
CA HIS A 449 2.89 -21.91 -2.57
C HIS A 449 2.03 -23.01 -3.22
N LEU A 450 0.85 -22.68 -3.76
CA LEU A 450 -0.14 -23.64 -4.29
C LEU A 450 -0.51 -24.73 -3.27
N GLU A 451 -0.67 -24.34 -2.02
CA GLU A 451 -1.10 -25.21 -0.93
C GLU A 451 -2.58 -25.02 -0.64
N THR A 452 -3.29 -26.13 -0.42
CA THR A 452 -4.71 -26.12 -0.06
C THR A 452 -4.94 -25.92 1.45
N GLN A 453 -3.88 -25.92 2.25
CA GLN A 453 -3.94 -25.74 3.70
C GLN A 453 -2.90 -24.72 4.17
N VAL A 454 -3.30 -23.85 5.11
CA VAL A 454 -2.40 -22.89 5.72
C VAL A 454 -1.59 -23.56 6.82
N GLN A 455 -0.28 -23.65 6.61
CA GLN A 455 0.68 -24.19 7.57
C GLN A 455 1.22 -23.11 8.53
N PRO A 456 1.73 -23.49 9.72
CA PRO A 456 2.34 -22.55 10.67
C PRO A 456 3.51 -21.74 10.10
N ARG A 457 4.25 -22.29 9.11
CA ARG A 457 5.34 -21.57 8.43
C ARG A 457 4.86 -20.30 7.72
N HIS A 458 3.69 -20.34 7.11
CA HIS A 458 3.10 -19.19 6.40
C HIS A 458 2.72 -18.08 7.38
N VAL A 459 2.17 -18.48 8.53
CA VAL A 459 1.82 -17.56 9.62
C VAL A 459 3.05 -16.83 10.15
N ARG A 460 4.18 -17.53 10.36
CA ARG A 460 5.42 -16.88 10.82
C ARG A 460 5.92 -15.83 9.83
N VAL A 461 5.85 -16.12 8.54
CA VAL A 461 6.22 -15.16 7.48
C VAL A 461 5.26 -13.97 7.46
N ALA A 462 3.95 -14.20 7.58
CA ALA A 462 2.95 -13.13 7.67
C ALA A 462 3.19 -12.22 8.90
N VAL A 463 3.47 -12.81 10.06
CA VAL A 463 3.81 -12.07 11.29
C VAL A 463 5.09 -11.26 11.09
N LYS A 464 6.12 -11.84 10.44
CA LYS A 464 7.36 -11.12 10.14
C LYS A 464 7.09 -9.91 9.25
N LEU A 465 6.31 -10.07 8.17
CA LEU A 465 5.95 -8.98 7.26
C LEU A 465 5.17 -7.86 7.98
N LEU A 466 4.19 -8.24 8.82
CA LEU A 466 3.43 -7.26 9.60
C LEU A 466 4.32 -6.53 10.61
N LYS A 467 5.21 -7.24 11.30
CA LYS A 467 6.19 -6.62 12.22
C LYS A 467 7.12 -5.65 11.50
N THR A 468 7.67 -6.03 10.33
CA THR A 468 8.51 -5.11 9.55
C THR A 468 7.77 -3.86 9.10
N SER A 469 6.46 -3.96 8.85
CA SER A 469 5.63 -2.79 8.48
C SER A 469 5.37 -1.85 9.66
N ILE A 470 5.36 -2.35 10.89
CA ILE A 470 5.09 -1.56 12.11
C ILE A 470 6.40 -0.98 12.68
N ILE A 471 7.46 -1.80 12.72
CA ILE A 471 8.73 -1.52 13.40
C ILE A 471 9.62 -0.57 12.56
N SER A 472 9.46 -0.48 11.24
CA SER A 472 10.22 0.49 10.42
C SER A 472 9.91 1.97 10.74
N VAL A 473 9.00 2.24 11.67
CA VAL A 473 8.66 3.56 12.20
C VAL A 473 9.30 3.81 13.58
N GLU A 474 9.74 2.76 14.27
CA GLU A 474 10.49 2.91 15.52
C GLU A 474 11.92 3.32 15.16
N SER A 475 12.20 4.62 15.27
CA SER A 475 13.58 5.08 15.36
C SER A 475 14.28 4.29 16.45
N SER A 476 15.44 3.75 16.07
CA SER A 476 16.48 3.08 16.84
C SER A 476 16.99 3.96 17.99
N GLU A 477 16.08 4.29 18.91
CA GLU A 477 16.29 5.09 20.10
C GLU A 477 15.98 4.19 21.28
N ILE A 478 17.04 3.72 21.95
CA ILE A 478 16.90 2.98 23.19
C ILE A 478 16.61 4.02 24.28
N ASP A 479 15.38 4.03 24.79
CA ASP A 479 15.04 4.82 25.96
C ASP A 479 15.73 4.20 27.19
N LEU A 480 16.82 4.83 27.65
CA LEU A 480 17.57 4.42 28.84
C LEU A 480 17.13 5.19 30.09
N SER A 481 16.06 5.98 30.01
CA SER A 481 15.58 6.81 31.12
C SER A 481 15.24 5.98 32.37
N GLU A 482 14.79 4.73 32.21
CA GLU A 482 14.45 3.83 33.31
C GLU A 482 15.67 3.45 34.19
N PHE A 483 16.88 3.50 33.63
CA PHE A 483 18.12 3.20 34.36
C PHE A 483 18.74 4.45 35.01
N GLN A 484 18.21 5.65 34.73
CA GLN A 484 18.69 6.90 35.34
C GLN A 484 18.12 7.12 36.75
N GLU A 485 16.90 6.64 37.02
CA GLU A 485 16.24 6.77 38.34
C GLU A 485 16.97 5.98 39.45
N ALA A 486 17.83 5.02 39.09
CA ALA A 486 18.61 4.23 40.05
C ALA A 486 19.80 5.01 40.69
N TYR A 487 20.10 6.23 40.23
CA TYR A 487 21.25 7.06 40.65
C TYR A 487 20.89 8.54 40.87
N GLY A 488 19.69 8.83 41.38
CA GLY A 488 19.41 10.15 41.96
C GLY A 488 20.33 10.39 43.17
N ASP A 489 21.38 11.19 42.99
CA ASP A 489 22.28 11.63 44.04
C ASP A 489 21.48 12.35 45.14
N GLY A 490 21.46 11.74 46.33
CA GLY A 490 20.86 12.30 47.54
C GLY A 490 21.73 13.43 48.07
N GLY A 491 21.55 14.62 47.48
CA GLY A 491 22.07 15.87 48.03
C GLY A 491 21.18 16.39 49.15
N ASP A 492 21.59 16.10 50.38
CA ASP A 492 21.10 16.67 51.64
C ASP A 492 21.07 18.21 51.60
N GLY A 493 19.97 18.76 52.08
CA GLY A 493 19.70 20.18 52.25
C GLY A 493 18.75 20.32 53.42
N GLY A 494 19.23 19.95 54.60
CA GLY A 494 18.47 19.96 55.84
C GLY A 494 17.83 21.31 56.15
N ASN A 495 16.54 21.26 56.50
CA ASN A 495 15.99 22.13 57.53
C ASN A 495 14.83 21.39 58.22
N ASP A 496 15.11 20.88 59.42
CA ASP A 496 14.14 20.28 60.34
C ASP A 496 13.18 21.33 60.92
N GLY A 497 11.90 20.98 61.02
CA GLY A 497 10.90 21.68 61.85
C GLY A 497 9.46 21.20 61.57
N PRO A 498 8.59 21.03 62.58
CA PRO A 498 8.02 19.71 62.87
C PRO A 498 6.55 19.47 62.49
N SER A 499 6.19 18.18 62.51
CA SER A 499 4.90 17.51 62.37
C SER A 499 3.62 18.19 62.89
N GLN A 500 2.55 18.06 62.10
CA GLN A 500 1.14 17.73 62.45
C GLN A 500 0.28 18.12 61.21
N GLY A 501 -0.70 17.41 60.70
CA GLY A 501 -1.37 16.15 61.00
C GLY A 501 -2.61 16.11 60.06
N ASP A 502 -2.95 14.92 59.57
CA ASP A 502 -4.26 14.47 59.08
C ASP A 502 -5.02 15.12 57.91
N ALA A 503 -5.57 14.19 57.13
CA ALA A 503 -6.89 14.19 56.49
C ALA A 503 -7.05 14.69 55.04
N GLN A 504 -7.50 13.72 54.26
CA GLN A 504 -8.03 13.71 52.90
C GLN A 504 -9.47 14.31 52.85
N PRO A 505 -10.23 14.21 51.74
CA PRO A 505 -10.34 15.15 50.61
C PRO A 505 -11.77 15.74 50.48
N SER A 506 -11.98 16.82 49.69
CA SER A 506 -13.29 17.05 49.03
C SER A 506 -13.30 18.17 47.98
N ASN A 507 -13.66 17.76 46.75
CA ASN A 507 -14.40 18.42 45.67
C ASN A 507 -14.84 19.88 45.81
N ALA A 508 -14.64 20.66 44.72
CA ALA A 508 -15.73 21.38 44.04
C ALA A 508 -15.26 21.95 42.68
N ASP A 509 -16.10 21.75 41.66
CA ASP A 509 -16.08 22.39 40.34
C ASP A 509 -16.16 23.93 40.40
N ALA A 510 -15.48 24.62 39.49
CA ALA A 510 -16.00 25.80 38.76
C ALA A 510 -14.97 26.35 37.74
N ASN A 511 -15.36 26.38 36.46
CA ASN A 511 -14.81 27.30 35.44
C ASN A 511 -15.33 28.74 35.71
N PRO A 512 -14.65 29.85 35.33
CA PRO A 512 -14.59 30.27 33.91
C PRO A 512 -13.39 31.14 33.43
N VAL A 513 -13.10 31.02 32.13
CA VAL A 513 -12.91 32.05 31.06
C VAL A 513 -12.19 33.41 31.35
N SER A 514 -11.10 33.63 30.57
CA SER A 514 -10.60 34.85 29.88
C SER A 514 -9.47 35.78 30.42
N GLU A 515 -8.47 35.90 29.53
CA GLU A 515 -7.67 37.07 29.08
C GLU A 515 -6.48 37.67 29.88
N ASN A 516 -5.30 37.47 29.28
CA ASN A 516 -4.16 38.38 29.06
C ASN A 516 -3.61 39.23 30.24
N THR A 517 -2.43 38.84 30.74
CA THR A 517 -1.27 39.76 30.82
C THR A 517 0.04 38.98 30.91
N GLU A 518 1.02 39.41 30.13
CA GLU A 518 2.41 38.96 30.14
C GLU A 518 3.05 39.20 31.52
N ASN A 519 3.66 38.14 32.09
CA ASN A 519 4.89 38.18 32.87
C ASN A 519 5.32 36.73 33.16
N GLY A 520 5.93 36.11 32.14
CA GLY A 520 6.49 34.77 32.21
C GLY A 520 7.80 34.74 33.00
N ALA A 521 7.70 34.65 34.33
CA ALA A 521 8.73 34.04 35.16
C ALA A 521 8.27 32.61 35.48
N ALA A 522 8.43 31.72 34.50
CA ALA A 522 8.05 30.32 34.64
C ALA A 522 8.93 29.64 35.70
N SER A 523 8.29 29.18 36.76
CA SER A 523 8.77 28.14 37.65
C SER A 523 9.15 26.91 36.82
N ALA A 524 10.46 26.72 36.62
CA ALA A 524 11.01 25.51 36.03
C ALA A 524 10.74 24.33 36.97
N SER A 525 9.64 23.63 36.75
CA SER A 525 9.47 22.26 37.23
C SER A 525 10.62 21.43 36.67
N ARG A 526 11.42 20.81 37.56
CA ARG A 526 12.51 19.90 37.19
C ARG A 526 11.92 18.64 36.54
N GLN A 527 11.61 18.71 35.26
CA GLN A 527 11.48 17.50 34.44
C GLN A 527 12.90 17.00 34.17
N GLY A 528 13.22 15.80 34.68
CA GLY A 528 14.47 15.11 34.37
C GLY A 528 14.65 15.03 32.86
N LYS A 529 15.82 15.45 32.37
CA LYS A 529 16.16 15.36 30.94
C LYS A 529 16.16 13.87 30.56
N LYS A 530 15.21 13.45 29.72
CA LYS A 530 15.16 12.10 29.15
C LYS A 530 16.44 11.84 28.36
N LEU A 531 17.13 10.75 28.68
CA LEU A 531 18.38 10.36 28.05
C LEU A 531 18.07 9.33 26.95
N VAL A 532 17.97 9.84 25.72
CA VAL A 532 17.74 9.05 24.52
C VAL A 532 19.05 8.89 23.78
N ILE A 533 19.45 7.66 23.49
CA ILE A 533 20.72 7.32 22.82
C ILE A 533 20.42 6.53 21.55
N SER A 534 21.15 6.82 20.47
CA SER A 534 21.03 6.08 19.20
C SER A 534 21.61 4.67 19.31
N GLU A 535 20.98 3.71 18.65
CA GLU A 535 21.41 2.30 18.65
C GLU A 535 22.82 2.11 18.08
N GLU A 536 23.21 2.88 17.05
CA GLU A 536 24.59 2.85 16.52
C GLU A 536 25.62 3.32 17.56
N TYR A 537 25.29 4.35 18.35
CA TYR A 537 26.15 4.79 19.44
C TYR A 537 26.22 3.73 20.53
N PHE A 538 25.08 3.15 20.89
CA PHE A 538 25.01 2.05 21.86
C PHE A 538 25.86 0.85 21.43
N GLN A 539 25.69 0.35 20.20
CA GLN A 539 26.47 -0.78 19.67
C GLN A 539 27.97 -0.47 19.60
N ARG A 540 28.35 0.73 19.13
CA ARG A 540 29.75 1.15 19.06
C ARG A 540 30.40 1.23 20.45
N VAL A 541 29.69 1.78 21.43
CA VAL A 541 30.15 1.83 22.82
C VAL A 541 30.25 0.43 23.41
N THR A 542 29.23 -0.42 23.21
CA THR A 542 29.22 -1.80 23.69
C THR A 542 30.37 -2.63 23.11
N GLN A 543 30.61 -2.54 21.80
CA GLN A 543 31.75 -3.22 21.16
C GLN A 543 33.09 -2.76 21.73
N ALA A 544 33.27 -1.45 21.94
CA ALA A 544 34.50 -0.91 22.53
C ALA A 544 34.71 -1.38 23.99
N LEU A 545 33.65 -1.41 24.80
CA LEU A 545 33.69 -1.88 26.19
C LEU A 545 34.01 -3.39 26.27
N VAL A 546 33.34 -4.20 25.45
CA VAL A 546 33.57 -5.66 25.41
C VAL A 546 34.96 -5.99 24.90
N MET A 547 35.44 -5.31 23.85
CA MET A 547 36.79 -5.51 23.32
C MET A 547 37.85 -5.23 24.40
N ARG A 548 37.65 -4.17 25.20
CA ARG A 548 38.56 -3.81 26.27
C ARG A 548 38.59 -4.85 27.40
N LEU A 549 37.41 -5.34 27.81
CA LEU A 549 37.32 -6.36 28.85
C LEU A 549 37.96 -7.69 28.42
N ARG A 550 37.75 -8.11 27.16
CA ARG A 550 38.43 -9.29 26.60
C ARG A 550 39.95 -9.14 26.54
N GLN A 551 40.46 -7.99 26.12
CA GLN A 551 41.90 -7.72 26.12
C GLN A 551 42.51 -7.82 27.53
N HIS A 552 41.77 -7.33 28.53
CA HIS A 552 42.21 -7.42 29.92
C HIS A 552 42.18 -8.85 30.44
N GLU A 553 41.15 -9.63 30.12
CA GLU A 553 41.09 -11.07 30.44
C GLU A 553 42.25 -11.85 29.79
N GLU A 554 42.56 -11.59 28.52
CA GLU A 554 43.69 -12.23 27.82
C GLU A 554 45.05 -11.85 28.43
N ALA A 555 45.23 -10.59 28.84
CA ALA A 555 46.47 -10.16 29.50
C ALA A 555 46.64 -10.84 30.85
N VAL A 556 45.57 -10.89 31.65
CA VAL A 556 45.58 -11.57 32.96
C VAL A 556 45.83 -13.08 32.81
N MET A 557 45.29 -13.72 31.77
CA MET A 557 45.56 -15.12 31.45
C MET A 557 47.01 -15.39 31.06
N ARG A 558 47.71 -14.42 30.44
CA ARG A 558 49.15 -14.56 30.08
C ARG A 558 50.07 -14.31 31.26
N ASP A 559 49.74 -13.35 32.12
CA ASP A 559 50.60 -12.93 33.22
C ASP A 559 50.41 -13.78 34.49
N GLY A 560 49.38 -14.63 34.55
CA GLY A 560 49.20 -15.65 35.58
C GLY A 560 48.91 -15.14 36.99
N THR A 561 48.85 -13.83 37.20
CA THR A 561 48.57 -13.19 38.49
C THR A 561 47.58 -12.04 38.34
N GLY A 562 46.28 -12.33 38.37
CA GLY A 562 45.24 -11.30 38.40
C GLY A 562 43.83 -11.87 38.54
N LEU A 563 42.92 -11.05 39.08
CA LEU A 563 41.48 -11.33 39.11
C LEU A 563 40.93 -11.20 37.68
N ALA A 564 40.11 -12.16 37.26
CA ALA A 564 39.35 -12.07 36.02
C ALA A 564 38.24 -11.03 36.20
N GLY A 565 38.53 -9.77 35.84
CA GLY A 565 37.56 -8.68 35.82
C GLY A 565 38.18 -7.31 36.05
N MET A 566 37.57 -6.28 35.46
CA MET A 566 38.01 -4.88 35.58
C MET A 566 37.00 -4.10 36.43
N ARG A 567 37.45 -3.12 37.22
CA ARG A 567 36.55 -2.25 38.00
C ARG A 567 35.74 -1.35 37.07
N GLN A 568 34.44 -1.19 37.37
CA GLN A 568 33.55 -0.33 36.61
C GLN A 568 34.07 1.11 36.50
N GLY A 569 34.58 1.69 37.60
CA GLY A 569 35.15 3.03 37.59
C GLY A 569 36.43 3.20 36.76
N GLU A 570 37.20 2.13 36.53
CA GLU A 570 38.39 2.16 35.67
C GLU A 570 38.02 2.00 34.19
N LEU A 571 37.02 1.18 33.89
CA LEU A 571 36.50 1.00 32.53
C LEU A 571 35.89 2.30 31.99
N ILE A 572 35.13 3.03 32.83
CA ILE A 572 34.56 4.34 32.48
C ILE A 572 35.68 5.36 32.23
N ARG A 573 36.67 5.44 33.13
CA ARG A 573 37.82 6.34 32.98
C ARG A 573 38.58 6.07 31.68
N TRP A 574 38.87 4.80 31.38
CA TRP A 574 39.55 4.42 30.15
C TRP A 574 38.77 4.86 28.90
N TYR A 575 37.45 4.64 28.86
CA TYR A 575 36.65 5.03 27.69
C TYR A 575 36.60 6.55 27.52
N VAL A 576 36.44 7.30 28.61
CA VAL A 576 36.47 8.78 28.59
C VAL A 576 37.84 9.28 28.12
N ASP A 577 38.94 8.71 28.61
CA ASP A 577 40.29 9.07 28.18
C ASP A 577 40.54 8.75 26.69
N GLN A 578 40.03 7.61 26.20
CA GLN A 578 40.14 7.22 24.80
C GLN A 578 39.40 8.19 23.87
N GLN A 579 38.23 8.68 24.29
CA GLN A 579 37.47 9.69 23.54
C GLN A 579 38.10 11.08 23.65
N ASN A 580 38.72 11.40 24.78
CA ASN A 580 39.47 12.64 24.98
C ASN A 580 40.72 12.68 24.08
N GLN A 581 41.43 11.56 23.91
CA GLN A 581 42.55 11.42 22.97
C GLN A 581 42.13 11.56 21.49
N LYS A 582 40.87 11.25 21.16
CA LYS A 582 40.29 11.51 19.84
C LYS A 582 39.83 12.97 19.66
N ASN A 583 40.15 13.86 20.59
CA ASN A 583 39.71 15.26 20.62
C ASN A 583 38.17 15.43 20.60
N SER A 584 37.43 14.46 21.15
CA SER A 584 35.98 14.49 21.08
C SER A 584 35.30 15.40 22.11
N TYR A 585 36.05 15.94 23.09
CA TYR A 585 35.50 16.78 24.16
C TYR A 585 36.25 18.09 24.29
N SER A 586 35.49 19.18 24.38
CA SER A 586 36.03 20.54 24.55
C SER A 586 35.90 21.06 25.98
N SER A 587 35.03 20.43 26.79
CA SER A 587 34.71 20.89 28.15
C SER A 587 34.62 19.76 29.20
N LEU A 588 34.86 20.12 30.46
CA LEU A 588 34.72 19.23 31.63
C LEU A 588 33.26 18.80 31.87
N GLU A 589 32.28 19.58 31.41
CA GLU A 589 30.86 19.27 31.54
C GLU A 589 30.38 18.21 30.53
N GLU A 590 30.90 18.24 29.29
CA GLU A 590 30.65 17.21 28.28
C GLU A 590 31.19 15.84 28.72
N ALA A 591 32.40 15.81 29.30
CA ALA A 591 32.99 14.58 29.83
C ALA A 591 32.17 13.98 30.98
N LYS A 592 31.57 14.82 31.85
CA LYS A 592 30.67 14.37 32.92
C LYS A 592 29.35 13.81 32.38
N ASN A 593 28.78 14.45 31.36
CA ASN A 593 27.56 13.96 30.72
C ASN A 593 27.79 12.62 30.00
N GLU A 594 28.92 12.46 29.32
CA GLU A 594 29.29 11.18 28.70
C GLU A 594 29.57 10.09 29.73
N ALA A 595 30.26 10.40 30.83
CA ALA A 595 30.41 9.46 31.94
C ALA A 595 29.05 8.98 32.48
N SER A 596 28.06 9.88 32.60
CA SER A 596 26.69 9.52 33.00
C SER A 596 25.99 8.62 31.96
N LYS A 597 26.12 8.93 30.66
CA LYS A 597 25.60 8.07 29.58
C LYS A 597 26.20 6.66 29.63
N ILE A 598 27.52 6.57 29.78
CA ILE A 598 28.23 5.28 29.85
C ILE A 598 27.79 4.49 31.08
N LYS A 599 27.60 5.14 32.24
CA LYS A 599 27.05 4.48 33.44
C LYS A 599 25.68 3.86 33.16
N ALA A 600 24.79 4.58 32.48
CA ALA A 600 23.47 4.06 32.08
C ALA A 600 23.57 2.90 31.06
N ILE A 601 24.51 2.98 30.11
CA ILE A 601 24.78 1.92 29.13
C ILE A 601 25.27 0.65 29.85
N ILE A 602 26.22 0.76 30.78
CA ILE A 602 26.74 -0.38 31.55
C ILE A 602 25.62 -1.05 32.36
N GLU A 603 24.75 -0.27 33.00
CA GLU A 603 23.62 -0.85 33.74
C GLU A 603 22.61 -1.54 32.81
N SER A 604 22.38 -1.00 31.62
CA SER A 604 21.57 -1.65 30.58
C SER A 604 22.20 -2.98 30.12
N LEU A 605 23.53 -3.01 29.92
CA LEU A 605 24.26 -4.21 29.53
C LEU A 605 24.21 -5.33 30.59
N ILE A 606 24.17 -4.95 31.87
CA ILE A 606 24.03 -5.90 33.00
C ILE A 606 22.60 -6.41 33.11
N ARG A 607 21.59 -5.51 33.12
CA ARG A 607 20.20 -5.87 33.43
C ARG A 607 19.39 -6.37 32.23
N ARG A 608 19.62 -5.81 31.04
CA ARG A 608 18.77 -6.04 29.87
C ARG A 608 19.36 -7.08 28.93
N GLU A 609 20.64 -6.96 28.61
CA GLU A 609 21.29 -7.82 27.60
C GLU A 609 22.08 -8.99 28.20
N GLY A 610 22.51 -8.89 29.46
CA GLY A 610 23.24 -9.95 30.16
C GLY A 610 24.65 -10.21 29.60
N PHE A 611 25.21 -9.25 28.86
CA PHE A 611 26.55 -9.34 28.28
C PHE A 611 27.67 -9.16 29.30
N LEU A 612 27.38 -8.48 30.42
CA LEU A 612 28.31 -8.26 31.52
C LEU A 612 27.80 -8.97 32.78
N ILE A 613 28.68 -9.75 33.41
CA ILE A 613 28.42 -10.43 34.68
C ILE A 613 29.20 -9.67 35.77
N VAL A 614 28.53 -9.35 36.87
CA VAL A 614 29.16 -8.78 38.07
C VAL A 614 29.73 -9.93 38.90
N VAL A 615 31.05 -9.95 39.08
CA VAL A 615 31.76 -11.02 39.81
C VAL A 615 31.89 -10.71 41.31
N ASP A 616 32.02 -9.43 41.66
CA ASP A 616 32.05 -8.97 43.05
C ASP A 616 31.31 -7.63 43.16
N ASP A 617 30.40 -7.54 44.13
CA ASP A 617 29.60 -6.33 44.43
C ASP A 617 30.22 -5.53 45.61
N GLY A 618 31.41 -5.93 46.09
CA GLY A 618 32.16 -5.20 47.11
C GLY A 618 31.69 -5.43 48.55
N SER A 619 30.91 -6.49 48.81
CA SER A 619 30.50 -6.86 50.16
C SER A 619 31.58 -7.69 50.86
N ARG A 620 32.40 -7.07 51.71
CA ARG A 620 33.18 -7.84 52.70
C ARG A 620 32.21 -8.51 53.68
N PRO A 621 32.37 -9.81 54.02
CA PRO A 621 31.64 -10.41 55.12
C PRO A 621 32.34 -10.03 56.42
N GLU A 622 31.79 -9.10 57.19
CA GLU A 622 32.24 -8.86 58.57
C GLU A 622 31.35 -9.58 59.58
N ALA A 623 32.03 -10.12 60.59
CA ALA A 623 31.53 -10.89 61.71
C ALA A 623 30.63 -10.06 62.64
N GLU A 624 29.89 -10.78 63.48
CA GLU A 624 28.96 -10.31 64.51
C GLU A 624 29.33 -8.96 65.18
N GLY A 625 28.46 -7.95 65.02
CA GLY A 625 28.55 -6.67 65.74
C GLY A 625 27.76 -5.52 65.10
N ASP A 626 26.65 -5.16 65.73
CA ASP A 626 25.83 -3.94 65.67
C ASP A 626 26.00 -2.85 64.55
N GLY A 627 24.86 -2.53 63.91
CA GLY A 627 24.44 -1.18 63.46
C GLY A 627 25.33 -0.29 62.57
N ALA A 628 25.29 -0.45 61.24
CA ALA A 628 25.18 0.62 60.22
C ALA A 628 25.36 0.03 58.80
N ARG A 629 24.35 0.11 57.93
CA ARG A 629 24.50 -0.21 56.50
C ARG A 629 25.26 0.94 55.82
N GLN A 630 26.57 0.81 55.65
CA GLN A 630 27.33 1.67 54.72
C GLN A 630 26.94 1.31 53.28
N SER A 631 26.55 2.32 52.50
CA SER A 631 26.30 2.20 51.07
C SER A 631 27.59 1.84 50.34
N SER A 632 27.68 0.62 49.80
CA SER A 632 28.78 0.21 48.92
C SER A 632 28.87 1.15 47.72
N SER A 633 30.05 1.70 47.46
CA SER A 633 30.35 2.47 46.25
C SER A 633 30.13 1.55 45.04
N ARG A 634 29.09 1.81 44.24
CA ARG A 634 28.78 1.01 43.03
C ARG A 634 29.84 1.16 41.94
N ASP A 635 30.78 2.11 42.09
CA ASP A 635 31.92 2.30 41.19
C ASP A 635 33.02 1.22 41.39
N ASP A 636 32.96 0.43 42.47
CA ASP A 636 33.91 -0.66 42.78
C ASP A 636 33.51 -2.05 42.25
N ARG A 637 32.40 -2.16 41.49
CA ARG A 637 31.95 -3.43 40.90
C ARG A 637 32.95 -4.00 39.92
N ILE A 638 33.24 -5.30 40.03
CA ILE A 638 34.11 -6.03 39.11
C ILE A 638 33.26 -6.65 37.99
N LEU A 639 33.51 -6.27 36.74
CA LEU A 639 32.77 -6.69 35.56
C LEU A 639 33.59 -7.68 34.72
N VAL A 640 32.91 -8.72 34.23
CA VAL A 640 33.44 -9.78 33.35
C VAL A 640 32.52 -9.98 32.16
N VAL A 641 33.07 -10.34 31.00
CA VAL A 641 32.26 -10.61 29.80
C VAL A 641 31.61 -11.98 29.92
N ALA A 642 30.32 -12.08 29.59
CA ALA A 642 29.65 -13.37 29.52
C ALA A 642 30.31 -14.27 28.45
N PRO A 643 30.65 -15.54 28.77
CA PRO A 643 31.36 -16.44 27.86
C PRO A 643 30.58 -16.79 26.57
N ASN A 644 29.28 -16.48 26.51
CA ASN A 644 28.41 -16.73 25.37
C ASN A 644 28.36 -15.57 24.34
N TYR A 645 29.02 -14.44 24.61
CA TYR A 645 29.01 -13.31 23.68
C TYR A 645 30.08 -13.51 22.61
N LEU A 646 29.69 -13.89 21.39
CA LEU A 646 30.57 -13.92 20.21
C LEU A 646 30.53 -12.55 19.53
N VAL A 647 31.70 -11.94 19.35
CA VAL A 647 31.87 -10.75 18.51
C VAL A 647 31.88 -11.24 17.06
N GLU A 648 30.90 -10.86 16.26
CA GLU A 648 30.97 -10.98 14.79
C GLU A 648 31.88 -9.90 14.19
#